data_AF-A0A0D0VUD9-F1
#
_entry.id   AF-A0A0D0VUD9-F1
#
_cell.length_a   1.000
_cell.length_b   1.000
_cell.length_c   1.000
_cell.angle_alpha   90.00
_cell.angle_beta   90.00
_cell.angle_gamma   90.00
#
_symmetry.space_group_name_H-M   'P 1'
#
loop_
_entity.id
_entity.type
_entity.pdbx_description
1 polymer ?
#
loop_
_entity_poly.entity_id
_entity_poly.type
_entity_poly.pdbx_seq_one_letter_code
_entity_poly.pdbx_strand_id
1 'polypeptide(L)'
;MAPKAAQKKRPASDVGSAPKKAKITQSDKTSKAAAQKQSKPRSAPREREEETKTRKKPITQGGGEEDEDVSMDEGSFSDEDQEDQGVEGNDVDMDDGDAQGAAPEKKRLSKAEKQALHAAQPHRTTLLPSHPLLHDTLLPLWETARRADLSKEERKKAITELWEAVKGRVIEVSRGHKGGRVLQTIVKYGGKEERLGVAMELEPQWKSMMESKYSKFLMSKLIRYCPSIRPLLIPHLAPQLLNLLNHAHAVTPLSDLYELWASAKERRLLVRGFYPREVKIFDGAKQGVEVKGLEASLEDMGEGKGRERVLDAIEKTVLDVFNATQKNALGQAIFHRLVLEYVQCIYKFLDAEAASKKMHELLAAGAESFPEIVHTKDGSAVVRELIVRGNAKDRKQILQPLRKHVEALCKDGDAQMVLFTAFDCVDDTKLMGKAFVSDIVSLAPDLAFDKHGRRAIFYLLTPTSTRHFIHASLTSLAESAQKAKEIGTSKKDVNVRRKELLSYASEGLVKLVEEKGEEMVRDPGAGLVVQEIMLYAQGDKSAAIKTLASALTPPYPDPAPLDPNPDPAVSHPFDLSHAIRTYKLLLSGGHFDHKTQTLSIPDTSLSPAFSRAVWDALTSIEAGGAENVERVCKGNAPFVMVELIEGMKKRGDGDEVKKVLGKKGIKETVEKSVRKGSALLAEKIGEL
;
A
#
# COMPACT_ATOMS: atom_id res chain seq x y z
N MET A 1 34.12 -52.67 -24.23
CA MET A 1 34.28 -52.74 -25.71
C MET A 1 32.93 -52.44 -26.35
N ALA A 2 32.90 -51.81 -27.53
CA ALA A 2 31.67 -51.50 -28.29
C ALA A 2 31.31 -52.65 -29.27
N PRO A 3 30.12 -52.66 -29.91
CA PRO A 3 29.82 -51.83 -31.11
C PRO A 3 28.44 -51.11 -31.01
N LYS A 4 28.16 -49.93 -31.61
CA LYS A 4 28.00 -49.55 -33.04
C LYS A 4 27.01 -50.44 -33.82
N ALA A 5 26.03 -49.95 -34.61
CA ALA A 5 25.46 -48.60 -34.84
C ALA A 5 24.09 -48.81 -35.59
N ALA A 6 23.33 -47.86 -36.17
CA ALA A 6 23.41 -46.40 -36.39
C ALA A 6 21.98 -45.84 -36.72
N GLN A 7 21.71 -44.54 -36.53
CA GLN A 7 20.68 -43.81 -37.31
C GLN A 7 21.02 -42.30 -37.47
N LYS A 8 20.35 -41.63 -38.42
CA LYS A 8 20.87 -40.48 -39.21
C LYS A 8 20.88 -39.11 -38.51
N LYS A 9 21.79 -38.24 -38.94
CA LYS A 9 21.85 -36.79 -38.67
C LYS A 9 21.47 -35.97 -39.92
N ARG A 10 20.62 -34.93 -39.73
CA ARG A 10 20.76 -33.49 -40.12
C ARG A 10 21.24 -33.10 -41.55
N PRO A 11 20.80 -31.93 -42.08
CA PRO A 11 21.45 -30.66 -41.73
C PRO A 11 20.51 -29.46 -41.54
N ALA A 12 21.10 -28.35 -41.09
CA ALA A 12 20.58 -27.00 -41.20
C ALA A 12 21.49 -26.20 -42.15
N SER A 13 20.99 -25.12 -42.75
CA SER A 13 21.80 -24.14 -43.47
C SER A 13 21.23 -22.73 -43.31
N ASP A 14 22.10 -21.74 -43.48
CA ASP A 14 21.96 -20.34 -43.06
C ASP A 14 21.62 -19.40 -44.25
N VAL A 15 21.73 -18.09 -44.02
CA VAL A 15 21.69 -16.93 -44.93
C VAL A 15 20.31 -16.26 -45.09
N GLY A 16 20.24 -14.98 -44.68
CA GLY A 16 19.04 -14.13 -44.76
C GLY A 16 19.15 -12.97 -45.77
N SER A 17 18.14 -12.10 -45.78
CA SER A 17 18.16 -10.77 -46.41
C SER A 17 16.93 -9.94 -45.98
N ALA A 18 17.07 -8.62 -45.93
CA ALA A 18 16.01 -7.66 -45.58
C ALA A 18 15.17 -7.22 -46.80
N PRO A 19 14.00 -6.57 -46.58
CA PRO A 19 13.46 -5.62 -47.55
C PRO A 19 13.22 -4.21 -46.98
N LYS A 20 12.92 -3.28 -47.91
CA LYS A 20 13.05 -1.81 -47.77
C LYS A 20 11.72 -1.08 -47.49
N LYS A 21 11.89 0.14 -46.98
CA LYS A 21 11.03 1.34 -47.03
C LYS A 21 9.88 1.34 -48.06
N ALA A 22 8.74 1.90 -47.65
CA ALA A 22 7.83 2.67 -48.52
C ALA A 22 7.57 4.06 -47.92
N LYS A 23 7.40 5.09 -48.75
CA LYS A 23 7.19 6.50 -48.37
C LYS A 23 6.39 7.20 -49.48
N ILE A 24 5.75 8.33 -49.14
CA ILE A 24 5.19 9.42 -49.98
C ILE A 24 3.68 9.16 -50.24
N THR A 25 2.75 10.07 -49.93
CA THR A 25 2.55 11.42 -50.50
C THR A 25 1.96 12.46 -49.53
N GLN A 26 2.36 13.72 -49.69
CA GLN A 26 1.56 14.91 -49.35
C GLN A 26 0.91 15.44 -50.63
N SER A 27 -0.25 16.09 -50.50
CA SER A 27 -0.76 17.06 -51.48
C SER A 27 -1.49 18.19 -50.74
N ASP A 28 -1.61 19.35 -51.38
CA ASP A 28 -1.81 20.65 -50.71
C ASP A 28 -2.83 21.51 -51.48
N LYS A 29 -3.38 22.53 -50.79
CA LYS A 29 -4.14 23.72 -51.28
C LYS A 29 -5.67 23.71 -51.51
N THR A 30 -6.32 24.42 -50.56
CA THR A 30 -7.24 25.59 -50.72
C THR A 30 -8.67 25.49 -51.29
N SER A 31 -9.64 25.90 -50.46
CA SER A 31 -10.62 26.96 -50.78
C SER A 31 -11.22 27.60 -49.49
N LYS A 32 -11.62 28.89 -49.54
CA LYS A 32 -12.35 29.65 -48.48
C LYS A 32 -13.88 29.50 -48.69
N ALA A 33 -14.85 29.97 -47.87
CA ALA A 33 -14.88 30.98 -46.80
C ALA A 33 -16.15 30.88 -45.90
N ALA A 34 -16.17 31.62 -44.77
CA ALA A 34 -17.34 32.13 -44.00
C ALA A 34 -18.26 31.12 -43.25
N ALA A 35 -18.79 31.39 -42.03
CA ALA A 35 -18.58 32.47 -41.06
C ALA A 35 -18.93 32.05 -39.60
N GLN A 36 -18.29 32.72 -38.61
CA GLN A 36 -18.71 33.13 -37.24
C GLN A 36 -19.87 32.36 -36.51
N LYS A 37 -19.83 32.05 -35.20
CA LYS A 37 -19.30 32.83 -34.05
C LYS A 37 -19.16 31.98 -32.74
N GLN A 38 -18.18 32.33 -31.91
CA GLN A 38 -18.10 32.18 -30.43
C GLN A 38 -18.33 30.83 -29.70
N SER A 39 -17.25 30.27 -29.14
CA SER A 39 -17.20 29.78 -27.75
C SER A 39 -15.76 29.89 -27.17
N LYS A 40 -15.62 29.85 -25.83
CA LYS A 40 -14.42 30.28 -25.09
C LYS A 40 -13.20 29.36 -25.29
N PRO A 41 -11.94 29.87 -25.22
CA PRO A 41 -10.76 29.00 -25.23
C PRO A 41 -10.73 28.14 -23.97
N ARG A 42 -10.45 26.85 -24.18
CA ARG A 42 -10.33 25.82 -23.16
C ARG A 42 -9.14 26.14 -22.24
N SER A 43 -9.33 25.97 -20.93
CA SER A 43 -8.26 26.11 -19.93
C SER A 43 -7.05 25.24 -20.25
N ALA A 44 -5.85 25.74 -19.92
CA ALA A 44 -4.60 24.99 -20.06
C ALA A 44 -4.65 23.63 -19.33
N PRO A 45 -3.86 22.63 -19.75
CA PRO A 45 -3.78 21.36 -19.04
C PRO A 45 -3.24 21.62 -17.62
N ARG A 46 -4.03 21.27 -16.58
CA ARG A 46 -3.48 21.13 -15.23
C ARG A 46 -2.42 20.04 -15.28
N GLU A 47 -1.29 20.29 -14.61
CA GLU A 47 -0.19 19.33 -14.56
C GLU A 47 -0.66 18.04 -13.87
N ARG A 48 -0.20 16.90 -14.35
CA ARG A 48 -0.29 15.65 -13.58
C ARG A 48 0.82 15.72 -12.53
N GLU A 49 0.44 15.98 -11.30
CA GLU A 49 1.34 15.95 -10.15
C GLU A 49 2.12 14.62 -10.15
N GLU A 50 3.43 14.67 -9.90
CA GLU A 50 4.22 13.46 -9.69
C GLU A 50 3.75 12.81 -8.39
N GLU A 51 3.15 11.61 -8.45
CA GLU A 51 2.76 10.82 -7.29
C GLU A 51 3.92 10.75 -6.28
N THR A 52 3.78 11.45 -5.15
CA THR A 52 4.83 11.55 -4.14
C THR A 52 4.94 10.22 -3.42
N LYS A 53 6.01 9.47 -3.71
CA LYS A 53 6.27 8.20 -3.03
C LYS A 53 6.52 8.44 -1.52
N THR A 54 5.58 8.02 -0.69
CA THR A 54 5.70 8.00 0.77
C THR A 54 6.30 6.67 1.25
N ARG A 55 6.76 6.64 2.51
CA ARG A 55 7.17 5.40 3.19
C ARG A 55 6.01 4.93 4.07
N LYS A 56 5.84 3.61 4.17
CA LYS A 56 4.84 3.02 5.08
C LYS A 56 5.29 3.17 6.53
N LYS A 57 4.33 3.24 7.46
CA LYS A 57 4.57 3.32 8.90
C LYS A 57 4.25 1.99 9.62
N PRO A 58 4.87 1.73 10.78
CA PRO A 58 4.45 0.68 11.72
C PRO A 58 2.94 0.64 12.00
N ILE A 59 2.38 -0.56 12.18
CA ILE A 59 0.96 -0.72 12.54
C ILE A 59 0.65 -0.28 13.98
N THR A 60 1.69 -0.04 14.79
CA THR A 60 1.59 0.62 16.10
C THR A 60 1.30 2.12 16.01
N GLN A 61 1.51 2.72 14.83
CA GLN A 61 1.27 4.14 14.53
C GLN A 61 0.05 4.34 13.62
N GLY A 62 -0.93 3.43 13.66
CA GLY A 62 -2.16 3.48 12.84
C GLY A 62 -2.12 2.57 11.61
N GLY A 63 -0.96 2.47 10.96
CA GLY A 63 -0.71 1.57 9.84
C GLY A 63 -1.35 2.01 8.51
N GLY A 64 -0.76 1.55 7.40
CA GLY A 64 -1.18 1.89 6.04
C GLY A 64 -0.28 2.93 5.37
N GLU A 65 -0.69 3.30 4.15
CA GLU A 65 -0.19 4.47 3.43
C GLU A 65 -1.06 5.64 3.86
N GLU A 66 -0.72 6.28 4.98
CA GLU A 66 -1.31 7.59 5.27
C GLU A 66 -0.87 8.56 4.17
N ASP A 67 -1.83 9.32 3.64
CA ASP A 67 -1.57 10.66 3.11
C ASP A 67 -1.21 11.60 4.28
N GLU A 68 -0.23 11.20 5.10
CA GLU A 68 0.82 12.14 5.46
C GLU A 68 1.49 12.52 4.15
N ASP A 69 0.84 13.47 3.50
CA ASP A 69 1.46 14.47 2.70
C ASP A 69 2.71 14.90 3.47
N VAL A 70 3.87 14.38 3.04
CA VAL A 70 5.16 14.98 3.34
C VAL A 70 5.23 16.25 2.47
N SER A 71 4.23 17.11 2.63
CA SER A 71 4.26 18.52 2.35
C SER A 71 5.36 19.10 3.24
N MET A 72 6.56 19.04 2.68
CA MET A 72 7.22 20.30 2.42
C MET A 72 6.30 21.18 1.58
N ASP A 73 5.28 21.75 2.23
CA ASP A 73 4.41 22.85 1.78
C ASP A 73 4.43 23.09 0.26
N GLU A 74 3.55 22.38 -0.46
CA GLU A 74 3.26 22.60 -1.88
C GLU A 74 1.83 23.18 -2.01
N GLY A 75 1.49 24.20 -1.21
CA GLY A 75 0.14 24.78 -1.26
C GLY A 75 -0.07 26.06 -0.45
N SER A 76 0.28 27.20 -1.05
CA SER A 76 0.19 28.58 -0.50
C SER A 76 1.40 29.04 0.31
N PHE A 77 2.35 29.70 -0.37
CA PHE A 77 3.21 30.71 0.25
C PHE A 77 2.35 31.92 0.69
N SER A 78 1.72 31.77 1.84
CA SER A 78 1.26 32.88 2.68
C SER A 78 2.08 32.84 3.97
N ASP A 79 3.34 33.29 3.88
CA ASP A 79 4.09 33.77 5.05
C ASP A 79 3.31 34.99 5.59
N GLU A 80 2.48 34.79 6.61
CA GLU A 80 2.27 35.86 7.59
C GLU A 80 3.51 35.89 8.49
N ASP A 81 4.15 37.05 8.58
CA ASP A 81 5.38 37.25 9.36
C ASP A 81 5.15 36.90 10.85
N GLN A 82 5.54 35.69 11.26
CA GLN A 82 5.83 35.45 12.67
C GLN A 82 7.22 35.97 12.99
N GLU A 83 7.25 37.26 13.34
CA GLU A 83 8.34 37.88 14.09
C GLU A 83 8.68 37.06 15.35
N ASP A 84 9.92 37.20 15.82
CA ASP A 84 10.51 36.52 16.97
C ASP A 84 9.72 36.70 18.28
N GLN A 85 8.71 35.85 18.51
CA GLN A 85 8.07 35.65 19.79
C GLN A 85 8.26 34.20 20.26
N GLY A 86 9.33 33.99 21.01
CA GLY A 86 9.61 32.70 21.65
C GLY A 86 8.50 32.29 22.61
N VAL A 87 7.79 31.21 22.26
CA VAL A 87 6.87 30.48 23.13
C VAL A 87 7.62 29.30 23.74
N GLU A 88 7.56 29.20 25.07
CA GLU A 88 8.16 28.11 25.83
C GLU A 88 7.36 26.82 25.62
N GLY A 89 8.04 25.76 25.15
CA GLY A 89 7.49 24.40 25.18
C GLY A 89 7.91 23.73 26.48
N ASN A 90 6.94 23.34 27.31
CA ASN A 90 7.18 22.46 28.46
C ASN A 90 7.71 21.12 27.97
N ASP A 91 8.93 20.74 28.37
CA ASP A 91 9.29 19.33 28.45
C ASP A 91 8.53 18.71 29.62
N VAL A 92 7.89 17.57 29.38
CA VAL A 92 7.23 16.78 30.43
C VAL A 92 8.25 15.78 30.94
N ASP A 93 8.76 16.00 32.16
CA ASP A 93 9.73 15.11 32.78
C ASP A 93 9.15 13.69 32.94
N MET A 94 9.89 12.68 32.45
CA MET A 94 9.72 11.31 32.91
C MET A 94 10.70 11.07 34.07
N ASP A 95 10.12 10.75 35.21
CA ASP A 95 10.76 10.42 36.47
C ASP A 95 11.66 9.18 36.34
N ASP A 96 12.95 9.32 36.68
CA ASP A 96 13.69 8.27 37.40
C ASP A 96 15.01 8.83 37.96
N GLY A 97 15.23 8.70 39.27
CA GLY A 97 16.51 9.01 39.88
C GLY A 97 16.54 9.02 41.41
N ASP A 98 17.26 8.06 41.99
CA ASP A 98 18.03 8.32 43.22
C ASP A 98 19.45 7.76 43.10
N ALA A 99 20.41 8.69 43.03
CA ALA A 99 21.84 8.44 43.21
C ALA A 99 22.52 9.76 43.55
N GLN A 100 22.71 10.03 44.85
CA GLN A 100 23.25 11.28 45.35
C GLN A 100 24.73 11.48 44.96
N GLY A 101 25.04 12.59 44.29
CA GLY A 101 26.39 13.01 43.96
C GLY A 101 26.44 14.47 43.52
N ALA A 102 26.84 15.37 44.43
CA ALA A 102 26.82 16.81 44.17
C ALA A 102 27.85 17.24 43.11
N ALA A 103 27.36 17.80 42.00
CA ALA A 103 28.14 18.47 40.96
C ALA A 103 27.59 19.90 40.75
N PRO A 104 28.41 20.88 40.33
CA PRO A 104 28.07 22.29 40.48
C PRO A 104 26.97 22.77 39.51
N GLU A 105 26.06 23.59 40.02
CA GLU A 105 25.01 24.25 39.24
C GLU A 105 25.59 25.07 38.08
N LYS A 106 25.30 24.65 36.84
CA LYS A 106 25.47 25.52 35.67
C LYS A 106 24.26 26.46 35.58
N LYS A 107 24.43 27.70 36.05
CA LYS A 107 23.42 28.76 35.90
C LYS A 107 22.92 28.85 34.45
N ARG A 108 21.60 28.73 34.26
CA ARG A 108 20.94 28.98 32.97
C ARG A 108 20.98 30.48 32.69
N LEU A 109 21.77 30.89 31.70
CA LEU A 109 21.88 32.29 31.27
C LEU A 109 20.51 32.82 30.79
N SER A 110 20.15 34.01 31.28
CA SER A 110 18.90 34.71 30.97
C SER A 110 18.79 35.10 29.48
N LYS A 111 17.57 35.45 29.02
CA LYS A 111 17.34 35.91 27.63
C LYS A 111 18.21 37.13 27.29
N ALA A 112 18.36 38.05 28.23
CA ALA A 112 19.25 39.21 28.14
C ALA A 112 20.73 38.82 28.11
N GLU A 113 21.19 37.88 28.94
CA GLU A 113 22.57 37.39 28.88
C GLU A 113 22.87 36.63 27.58
N LYS A 114 21.91 35.86 27.04
CA LYS A 114 22.06 35.20 25.73
C LYS A 114 22.15 36.22 24.60
N GLN A 115 21.30 37.26 24.60
CA GLN A 115 21.41 38.37 23.65
C GLN A 115 22.71 39.15 23.82
N ALA A 116 23.16 39.39 25.05
CA ALA A 116 24.46 40.01 25.34
C ALA A 116 25.63 39.12 24.89
N LEU A 117 25.54 37.79 25.01
CA LEU A 117 26.55 36.87 24.50
C LEU A 117 26.58 36.84 22.96
N HIS A 118 25.41 36.98 22.33
CA HIS A 118 25.29 37.11 20.87
C HIS A 118 25.84 38.47 20.37
N ALA A 119 25.60 39.54 21.12
CA ALA A 119 26.11 40.90 20.87
C ALA A 119 27.59 41.07 21.26
N ALA A 120 28.13 40.20 22.13
CA ALA A 120 29.55 40.10 22.47
C ALA A 120 30.31 39.09 21.60
N GLN A 121 29.61 38.27 20.80
CA GLN A 121 30.20 37.41 19.75
C GLN A 121 29.80 37.82 18.31
N PRO A 122 29.80 39.12 17.93
CA PRO A 122 29.54 39.51 16.53
C PRO A 122 30.62 38.91 15.62
N HIS A 123 31.84 38.74 16.14
CA HIS A 123 32.98 38.11 15.48
C HIS A 123 32.80 36.62 15.11
N ARG A 124 31.68 35.94 15.41
CA ARG A 124 31.42 34.58 14.87
C ARG A 124 30.51 34.57 13.64
N THR A 125 29.72 35.61 13.43
CA THR A 125 28.84 35.75 12.25
C THR A 125 29.45 36.67 11.19
N THR A 126 30.20 37.70 11.58
CA THR A 126 30.84 38.65 10.65
C THR A 126 32.20 38.19 10.09
N LEU A 127 32.78 37.09 10.59
CA LEU A 127 34.08 36.57 10.13
C LEU A 127 34.00 35.48 9.04
N LEU A 128 32.81 35.16 8.52
CA LEU A 128 32.66 34.28 7.36
C LEU A 128 32.61 35.13 6.07
N PRO A 129 33.56 34.98 5.12
CA PRO A 129 33.55 35.71 3.84
C PRO A 129 32.27 35.53 3.02
N SER A 130 31.49 34.47 3.27
CA SER A 130 30.17 34.24 2.68
C SER A 130 29.03 35.10 3.24
N HIS A 131 29.19 35.84 4.35
CA HIS A 131 28.05 36.59 4.92
C HIS A 131 27.54 37.72 3.99
N PRO A 132 28.40 38.57 3.39
CA PRO A 132 27.95 39.56 2.39
C PRO A 132 27.39 38.86 1.14
N LEU A 133 28.05 37.81 0.63
CA LEU A 133 27.56 37.02 -0.49
C LEU A 133 26.13 36.49 -0.25
N LEU A 134 25.88 35.94 0.94
CA LEU A 134 24.60 35.36 1.30
C LEU A 134 23.49 36.43 1.34
N HIS A 135 23.75 37.57 1.97
CA HIS A 135 22.76 38.63 2.14
C HIS A 135 22.57 39.49 0.89
N ASP A 136 23.66 39.93 0.27
CA ASP A 136 23.64 40.96 -0.78
C ASP A 136 23.41 40.37 -2.17
N THR A 137 23.61 39.05 -2.35
CA THR A 137 23.53 38.38 -3.66
C THR A 137 22.64 37.14 -3.64
N LEU A 138 22.85 36.20 -2.72
CA LEU A 138 22.13 34.91 -2.76
C LEU A 138 20.67 35.02 -2.32
N LEU A 139 20.35 35.80 -1.27
CA LEU A 139 18.97 35.96 -0.82
C LEU A 139 18.07 36.65 -1.86
N PRO A 140 18.43 37.78 -2.50
CA PRO A 140 17.61 38.39 -3.55
C PRO A 140 17.37 37.46 -4.76
N LEU A 141 18.40 36.72 -5.19
CA LEU A 141 18.27 35.74 -6.26
C LEU A 141 17.43 34.51 -5.84
N TRP A 142 17.50 34.10 -4.58
CA TRP A 142 16.70 33.01 -4.03
C TRP A 142 15.23 33.38 -3.86
N GLU A 143 14.94 34.59 -3.38
CA GLU A 143 13.57 35.13 -3.34
C GLU A 143 12.96 35.19 -4.73
N THR A 144 13.76 35.55 -5.74
CA THR A 144 13.32 35.43 -7.14
C THR A 144 13.09 33.95 -7.50
N ALA A 145 14.08 33.08 -7.36
CA ALA A 145 13.99 31.68 -7.80
C ALA A 145 12.92 30.83 -7.08
N ARG A 146 12.47 31.21 -5.87
CA ARG A 146 11.46 30.47 -5.09
C ARG A 146 10.02 30.81 -5.46
N ARG A 147 9.71 31.95 -6.10
CA ARG A 147 8.32 32.34 -6.37
C ARG A 147 7.59 31.30 -7.21
N ALA A 148 6.31 31.05 -6.92
CA ALA A 148 5.52 30.05 -7.65
C ALA A 148 5.15 30.50 -9.08
N ASP A 149 5.02 31.81 -9.30
CA ASP A 149 4.48 32.45 -10.51
C ASP A 149 5.47 32.59 -11.69
N LEU A 150 6.69 32.03 -11.58
CA LEU A 150 7.74 32.12 -12.61
C LEU A 150 7.64 31.05 -13.71
N SER A 151 7.92 31.47 -14.95
CA SER A 151 8.05 30.55 -16.08
C SER A 151 9.24 29.60 -15.92
N LYS A 152 9.21 28.47 -16.64
CA LYS A 152 10.27 27.44 -16.58
C LYS A 152 11.62 27.97 -17.09
N GLU A 153 11.64 28.95 -17.98
CA GLU A 153 12.86 29.54 -18.55
C GLU A 153 13.48 30.57 -17.59
N GLU A 154 12.67 31.47 -17.02
CA GLU A 154 13.12 32.46 -16.04
C GLU A 154 13.61 31.79 -14.76
N ARG A 155 12.88 30.78 -14.26
CA ARG A 155 13.33 29.99 -13.10
C ARG A 155 14.66 29.31 -13.37
N LYS A 156 14.86 28.74 -14.56
CA LYS A 156 16.15 28.12 -14.95
C LYS A 156 17.27 29.17 -14.94
N LYS A 157 17.05 30.36 -15.52
CA LYS A 157 18.03 31.45 -15.51
C LYS A 157 18.43 31.86 -14.09
N ALA A 158 17.45 32.10 -13.22
CA ALA A 158 17.69 32.46 -11.81
C ALA A 158 18.46 31.36 -11.04
N ILE A 159 18.21 30.09 -11.34
CA ILE A 159 18.96 28.98 -10.74
C ILE A 159 20.40 28.89 -11.26
N THR A 160 20.64 29.15 -12.55
CA THR A 160 22.01 29.23 -13.09
C THR A 160 22.80 30.40 -12.50
N GLU A 161 22.16 31.58 -12.34
CA GLU A 161 22.76 32.74 -11.66
C GLU A 161 23.07 32.45 -10.18
N LEU A 162 22.15 31.78 -9.46
CA LEU A 162 22.39 31.29 -8.11
C LEU A 162 23.55 30.29 -8.04
N TRP A 163 23.63 29.36 -8.98
CA TRP A 163 24.69 28.35 -9.00
C TRP A 163 26.07 29.00 -9.18
N GLU A 164 26.26 29.85 -10.19
CA GLU A 164 27.55 30.52 -10.42
C GLU A 164 27.96 31.44 -9.25
N ALA A 165 27.01 32.02 -8.50
CA ALA A 165 27.32 32.80 -7.29
C ALA A 165 27.81 31.93 -6.11
N VAL A 166 27.31 30.68 -5.98
CA VAL A 166 27.60 29.77 -4.85
C VAL A 166 28.78 28.83 -5.12
N LYS A 167 29.02 28.47 -6.39
CA LYS A 167 30.05 27.54 -6.87
C LYS A 167 31.43 27.82 -6.25
N GLY A 168 32.08 26.76 -5.74
CA GLY A 168 33.34 26.84 -5.00
C GLY A 168 33.20 27.28 -3.53
N ARG A 169 32.00 27.64 -3.07
CA ARG A 169 31.69 28.05 -1.68
C ARG A 169 30.50 27.30 -1.08
N VAL A 170 30.07 26.18 -1.69
CA VAL A 170 28.88 25.43 -1.23
C VAL A 170 29.02 24.95 0.22
N ILE A 171 30.22 24.49 0.63
CA ILE A 171 30.54 24.07 2.02
C ILE A 171 30.37 25.21 3.03
N GLU A 172 30.62 26.45 2.64
CA GLU A 172 30.50 27.61 3.53
C GLU A 172 29.02 27.99 3.68
N VAL A 173 28.32 28.09 2.55
CA VAL A 173 26.89 28.43 2.47
C VAL A 173 26.00 27.38 3.15
N SER A 174 26.36 26.09 3.09
CA SER A 174 25.59 24.99 3.70
C SER A 174 25.51 25.03 5.22
N ARG A 175 26.41 25.78 5.88
CA ARG A 175 26.46 25.92 7.35
C ARG A 175 25.38 26.86 7.89
N GLY A 176 24.93 27.82 7.09
CA GLY A 176 23.88 28.76 7.48
C GLY A 176 22.47 28.22 7.18
N HIS A 177 21.51 28.43 8.07
CA HIS A 177 20.12 27.97 7.86
C HIS A 177 19.51 28.49 6.55
N LYS A 178 19.68 29.79 6.26
CA LYS A 178 19.21 30.40 5.01
C LYS A 178 19.98 29.85 3.80
N GLY A 179 21.31 29.75 3.87
CA GLY A 179 22.13 29.17 2.80
C GLY A 179 21.76 27.70 2.47
N GLY A 180 21.45 26.89 3.49
CA GLY A 180 20.92 25.55 3.31
C GLY A 180 19.57 25.50 2.58
N ARG A 181 18.72 26.53 2.68
CA ARG A 181 17.48 26.66 1.89
C ARG A 181 17.77 27.10 0.45
N VAL A 182 18.72 28.01 0.23
CA VAL A 182 19.20 28.37 -1.12
C VAL A 182 19.69 27.14 -1.88
N LEU A 183 20.54 26.32 -1.25
CA LEU A 183 21.03 25.07 -1.82
C LEU A 183 19.91 24.05 -2.12
N GLN A 184 18.89 23.94 -1.25
CA GLN A 184 17.72 23.09 -1.51
C GLN A 184 16.95 23.53 -2.76
N THR A 185 16.80 24.85 -2.99
CA THR A 185 16.15 25.40 -4.18
C THR A 185 16.97 25.12 -5.45
N ILE A 186 18.30 25.29 -5.41
CA ILE A 186 19.21 24.91 -6.50
C ILE A 186 19.08 23.40 -6.82
N VAL A 187 19.02 22.54 -5.81
CA VAL A 187 18.87 21.09 -6.01
C VAL A 187 17.48 20.69 -6.54
N LYS A 188 16.40 21.37 -6.11
CA LYS A 188 15.02 21.11 -6.58
C LYS A 188 14.84 21.47 -8.06
N TYR A 189 15.29 22.67 -8.46
CA TYR A 189 14.98 23.24 -9.79
C TYR A 189 16.16 23.28 -10.78
N GLY A 190 17.39 23.10 -10.33
CA GLY A 190 18.57 23.09 -11.20
C GLY A 190 18.63 21.90 -12.14
N GLY A 191 19.50 21.97 -13.14
CA GLY A 191 19.81 20.88 -14.05
C GLY A 191 20.78 19.85 -13.46
N LYS A 192 21.30 18.99 -14.33
CA LYS A 192 22.20 17.90 -13.93
C LYS A 192 23.57 18.42 -13.42
N GLU A 193 24.05 19.52 -13.99
CA GLU A 193 25.34 20.12 -13.61
C GLU A 193 25.24 20.78 -12.23
N GLU A 194 24.26 21.67 -12.01
CA GLU A 194 24.13 22.39 -10.74
C GLU A 194 23.88 21.41 -9.57
N ARG A 195 23.02 20.40 -9.77
CA ARG A 195 22.77 19.35 -8.77
C ARG A 195 24.02 18.54 -8.44
N LEU A 196 24.82 18.18 -9.46
CA LEU A 196 26.04 17.39 -9.25
C LEU A 196 27.14 18.24 -8.61
N GLY A 197 27.29 19.50 -9.02
CA GLY A 197 28.24 20.44 -8.44
C GLY A 197 27.99 20.67 -6.94
N VAL A 198 26.75 21.02 -6.57
CA VAL A 198 26.35 21.13 -5.15
C VAL A 198 26.61 19.83 -4.40
N ALA A 199 26.32 18.67 -5.00
CA ALA A 199 26.53 17.39 -4.35
C ALA A 199 28.01 17.07 -4.12
N MET A 200 28.87 17.24 -5.13
CA MET A 200 30.30 16.92 -5.06
C MET A 200 31.06 17.89 -4.15
N GLU A 201 30.76 19.18 -4.17
CA GLU A 201 31.35 20.11 -3.18
C GLU A 201 30.99 19.73 -1.74
N LEU A 202 29.85 19.08 -1.51
CA LEU A 202 29.42 18.62 -0.20
C LEU A 202 29.89 17.21 0.17
N GLU A 203 30.62 16.50 -0.70
CA GLU A 203 31.12 15.13 -0.46
C GLU A 203 31.81 14.95 0.91
N PRO A 204 32.74 15.83 1.34
CA PRO A 204 33.39 15.70 2.65
C PRO A 204 32.44 15.81 3.85
N GLN A 205 31.23 16.33 3.64
CA GLN A 205 30.23 16.60 4.68
C GLN A 205 28.99 15.70 4.60
N TRP A 206 28.82 14.87 3.56
CA TRP A 206 27.58 14.09 3.35
C TRP A 206 27.08 13.36 4.60
N LYS A 207 27.99 12.70 5.34
CA LYS A 207 27.64 12.00 6.56
C LYS A 207 27.16 12.95 7.67
N SER A 208 27.94 14.00 7.98
CA SER A 208 27.57 14.97 9.02
C SER A 208 26.32 15.78 8.65
N MET A 209 26.02 15.92 7.36
CA MET A 209 24.76 16.49 6.89
C MET A 209 23.55 15.61 7.24
N MET A 210 23.66 14.28 7.13
CA MET A 210 22.58 13.36 7.54
C MET A 210 22.37 13.40 9.06
N GLU A 211 23.44 13.52 9.83
CA GLU A 211 23.41 13.63 11.30
C GLU A 211 22.87 15.02 11.77
N SER A 212 22.87 16.04 10.91
CA SER A 212 22.41 17.40 11.24
C SER A 212 20.88 17.57 11.17
N LYS A 213 20.29 18.19 12.20
CA LYS A 213 18.85 18.53 12.29
C LYS A 213 18.32 19.27 11.06
N TYR A 214 19.15 20.12 10.45
CA TYR A 214 18.77 21.01 9.34
C TYR A 214 19.36 20.58 8.00
N SER A 215 20.61 20.11 7.97
CA SER A 215 21.28 19.75 6.72
C SER A 215 20.76 18.43 6.14
N LYS A 216 20.07 17.61 6.94
CA LYS A 216 19.40 16.37 6.47
C LYS A 216 18.40 16.63 5.35
N PHE A 217 17.71 17.78 5.36
CA PHE A 217 16.73 18.15 4.34
C PHE A 217 17.41 18.40 2.98
N LEU A 218 18.58 19.05 2.98
CA LEU A 218 19.41 19.18 1.78
C LEU A 218 19.87 17.80 1.28
N MET A 219 20.26 16.90 2.19
CA MET A 219 20.62 15.53 1.81
C MET A 219 19.44 14.74 1.20
N SER A 220 18.25 14.77 1.80
CA SER A 220 17.05 14.13 1.20
C SER A 220 16.72 14.69 -0.19
N LYS A 221 16.89 16.01 -0.41
CA LYS A 221 16.75 16.62 -1.75
C LYS A 221 17.84 16.14 -2.71
N LEU A 222 19.10 16.05 -2.28
CA LEU A 222 20.20 15.52 -3.08
C LEU A 222 19.95 14.06 -3.49
N ILE A 223 19.50 13.21 -2.56
CA ILE A 223 19.13 11.81 -2.82
C ILE A 223 17.95 11.72 -3.83
N ARG A 224 16.89 12.53 -3.65
CA ARG A 224 15.73 12.57 -4.56
C ARG A 224 16.13 13.03 -5.97
N TYR A 225 16.79 14.17 -6.09
CA TYR A 225 16.99 14.86 -7.38
C TYR A 225 18.31 14.56 -8.10
N CYS A 226 19.30 13.94 -7.45
CA CYS A 226 20.60 13.59 -8.04
C CYS A 226 20.88 12.07 -7.97
N PRO A 227 20.33 11.25 -8.91
CA PRO A 227 20.55 9.81 -8.91
C PRO A 227 22.03 9.38 -8.96
N SER A 228 22.90 10.19 -9.56
CA SER A 228 24.33 9.91 -9.71
C SER A 228 25.12 9.85 -8.41
N ILE A 229 24.65 10.46 -7.31
CA ILE A 229 25.34 10.35 -6.02
C ILE A 229 24.92 9.14 -5.18
N ARG A 230 23.78 8.52 -5.48
CA ARG A 230 23.28 7.35 -4.73
C ARG A 230 24.30 6.21 -4.63
N PRO A 231 24.99 5.78 -5.71
CA PRO A 231 26.02 4.74 -5.58
C PRO A 231 27.30 5.24 -4.89
N LEU A 232 27.59 6.54 -4.94
CA LEU A 232 28.75 7.16 -4.30
C LEU A 232 28.56 7.33 -2.79
N LEU A 233 27.32 7.55 -2.33
CA LEU A 233 26.99 7.62 -0.90
C LEU A 233 27.22 6.28 -0.18
N ILE A 234 26.91 5.14 -0.82
CA ILE A 234 26.87 3.83 -0.15
C ILE A 234 28.20 3.45 0.56
N PRO A 235 29.39 3.64 -0.05
CA PRO A 235 30.67 3.44 0.64
C PRO A 235 30.85 4.24 1.95
N HIS A 236 30.26 5.44 2.08
CA HIS A 236 30.32 6.23 3.31
C HIS A 236 29.29 5.78 4.35
N LEU A 237 28.14 5.26 3.91
CA LEU A 237 27.02 4.89 4.80
C LEU A 237 27.12 3.45 5.31
N ALA A 238 27.43 2.49 4.43
CA ALA A 238 27.42 1.06 4.76
C ALA A 238 28.34 0.67 5.94
N PRO A 239 29.56 1.23 6.13
CA PRO A 239 30.41 0.88 7.27
C PRO A 239 29.90 1.35 8.64
N GLN A 240 28.95 2.28 8.68
CA GLN A 240 28.40 2.87 9.91
C GLN A 240 26.86 2.76 9.94
N LEU A 241 26.30 1.83 9.16
CA LEU A 241 24.88 1.76 8.85
C LEU A 241 23.99 1.68 10.10
N LEU A 242 24.33 0.79 11.05
CA LEU A 242 23.59 0.64 12.30
C LEU A 242 23.58 1.93 13.13
N ASN A 243 24.71 2.63 13.21
CA ASN A 243 24.80 3.90 13.94
C ASN A 243 23.92 4.98 13.28
N LEU A 244 23.90 5.04 11.95
CA LEU A 244 23.08 5.99 11.19
C LEU A 244 21.58 5.69 11.28
N LEU A 245 21.19 4.42 11.35
CA LEU A 245 19.78 4.02 11.57
C LEU A 245 19.31 4.30 13.01
N ASN A 246 20.20 4.21 14.00
CA ASN A 246 19.89 4.61 15.36
C ASN A 246 19.89 6.14 15.57
N HIS A 247 20.59 6.90 14.71
CA HIS A 247 20.68 8.35 14.81
C HIS A 247 19.38 9.05 14.39
N ALA A 248 18.75 9.75 15.34
CA ALA A 248 17.43 10.41 15.22
C ALA A 248 17.24 11.41 14.06
N HIS A 249 18.32 11.78 13.36
CA HIS A 249 18.29 12.65 12.19
C HIS A 249 18.74 11.97 10.89
N ALA A 250 19.62 10.95 10.97
CA ALA A 250 20.20 10.32 9.80
C ALA A 250 19.35 9.16 9.28
N VAL A 251 18.52 8.57 10.16
CA VAL A 251 17.56 7.53 9.80
C VAL A 251 16.62 7.96 8.66
N THR A 252 16.10 9.19 8.67
CA THR A 252 15.18 9.68 7.63
C THR A 252 15.79 9.65 6.22
N PRO A 253 16.88 10.39 5.91
CA PRO A 253 17.48 10.36 4.57
C PRO A 253 18.04 8.97 4.19
N LEU A 254 18.47 8.16 5.16
CA LEU A 254 18.96 6.79 4.91
C LEU A 254 17.83 5.83 4.48
N SER A 255 16.68 5.88 5.15
CA SER A 255 15.52 5.08 4.79
C SER A 255 14.86 5.57 3.51
N ASP A 256 14.78 6.89 3.29
CA ASP A 256 14.34 7.47 2.00
C ASP A 256 15.21 6.95 0.84
N LEU A 257 16.55 6.94 1.02
CA LEU A 257 17.49 6.37 0.04
C LEU A 257 17.17 4.91 -0.25
N TYR A 258 17.01 4.07 0.78
CA TYR A 258 16.80 2.63 0.61
C TYR A 258 15.45 2.28 -0.04
N GLU A 259 14.36 2.88 0.44
CA GLU A 259 12.99 2.49 0.10
C GLU A 259 12.51 3.14 -1.21
N LEU A 260 12.73 4.45 -1.37
CA LEU A 260 12.11 5.23 -2.43
C LEU A 260 13.01 5.37 -3.68
N TRP A 261 14.33 5.42 -3.47
CA TRP A 261 15.28 5.94 -4.46
C TRP A 261 16.36 4.95 -4.92
N ALA A 262 16.71 3.94 -4.12
CA ALA A 262 17.73 2.95 -4.47
C ALA A 262 17.23 1.90 -5.48
N SER A 263 18.11 1.52 -6.39
CA SER A 263 17.96 0.32 -7.22
C SER A 263 18.15 -0.97 -6.42
N ALA A 264 17.80 -2.11 -7.01
CA ALA A 264 18.00 -3.42 -6.38
C ALA A 264 19.48 -3.70 -6.04
N LYS A 265 20.43 -3.24 -6.87
CA LYS A 265 21.87 -3.37 -6.62
C LYS A 265 22.31 -2.51 -5.43
N GLU A 266 21.84 -1.27 -5.36
CA GLU A 266 22.16 -0.33 -4.29
C GLU A 266 21.57 -0.78 -2.95
N ARG A 267 20.33 -1.28 -2.93
CA ARG A 267 19.73 -1.90 -1.73
C ARG A 267 20.58 -3.07 -1.21
N ARG A 268 21.05 -3.96 -2.09
CA ARG A 268 21.95 -5.06 -1.68
C ARG A 268 23.27 -4.51 -1.12
N LEU A 269 23.91 -3.54 -1.77
CA LEU A 269 25.15 -2.92 -1.25
C LEU A 269 24.97 -2.26 0.13
N LEU A 270 23.80 -1.65 0.38
CA LEU A 270 23.46 -1.09 1.69
C LEU A 270 23.29 -2.18 2.75
N VAL A 271 22.51 -3.23 2.50
CA VAL A 271 22.30 -4.35 3.45
C VAL A 271 23.61 -5.06 3.79
N ARG A 272 24.53 -5.19 2.83
CA ARG A 272 25.91 -5.68 3.04
C ARG A 272 26.74 -4.84 4.03
N GLY A 273 26.26 -3.66 4.44
CA GLY A 273 26.82 -2.87 5.54
C GLY A 273 26.72 -3.57 6.90
N PHE A 274 25.70 -4.40 7.11
CA PHE A 274 25.54 -5.22 8.33
C PHE A 274 26.40 -6.48 8.34
N TYR A 275 26.92 -6.92 7.18
CA TYR A 275 27.62 -8.20 7.10
C TYR A 275 29.01 -8.10 7.74
N PRO A 276 29.46 -9.15 8.46
CA PRO A 276 30.82 -9.26 9.00
C PRO A 276 31.90 -9.07 7.92
N ARG A 277 33.09 -8.62 8.34
CA ARG A 277 34.20 -8.30 7.42
C ARG A 277 34.67 -9.52 6.65
N GLU A 278 34.54 -10.70 7.25
CA GLU A 278 34.80 -12.02 6.70
C GLU A 278 34.09 -12.21 5.35
N VAL A 279 32.81 -11.84 5.25
CA VAL A 279 32.01 -12.01 4.02
C VAL A 279 32.62 -11.23 2.85
N LYS A 280 33.22 -10.07 3.11
CA LYS A 280 33.88 -9.23 2.10
C LYS A 280 35.19 -9.85 1.58
N ILE A 281 35.77 -10.81 2.29
CA ILE A 281 36.98 -11.53 1.88
C ILE A 281 36.61 -12.68 0.92
N PHE A 282 35.53 -13.41 1.21
CA PHE A 282 35.09 -14.55 0.40
C PHE A 282 34.36 -14.15 -0.89
N ASP A 283 33.77 -12.96 -0.95
CA ASP A 283 33.12 -12.36 -2.13
C ASP A 283 33.99 -12.33 -3.41
N GLY A 284 35.31 -12.50 -3.29
CA GLY A 284 36.21 -12.66 -4.44
C GLY A 284 36.20 -11.45 -5.38
N ALA A 285 36.62 -10.29 -4.87
CA ALA A 285 36.52 -8.97 -5.53
C ALA A 285 37.12 -8.89 -6.95
N LYS A 286 36.36 -9.34 -7.95
CA LYS A 286 36.56 -9.06 -9.37
C LYS A 286 35.59 -7.95 -9.78
N GLN A 287 36.12 -6.87 -10.37
CA GLN A 287 35.30 -5.78 -10.87
C GLN A 287 34.29 -6.31 -11.92
N GLY A 288 33.02 -5.97 -11.76
CA GLY A 288 31.94 -6.34 -12.69
C GLY A 288 31.02 -7.49 -12.25
N VAL A 289 31.32 -8.19 -11.15
CA VAL A 289 30.44 -9.25 -10.63
C VAL A 289 29.16 -8.66 -10.01
N GLU A 290 28.04 -9.39 -10.11
CA GLU A 290 26.78 -9.01 -9.48
C GLU A 290 26.90 -9.01 -7.95
N VAL A 291 26.31 -8.00 -7.29
CA VAL A 291 26.34 -7.88 -5.83
C VAL A 291 25.48 -8.99 -5.22
N LYS A 292 26.15 -9.97 -4.58
CA LYS A 292 25.54 -11.11 -3.90
C LYS A 292 24.81 -10.69 -2.61
N GLY A 293 23.68 -11.34 -2.32
CA GLY A 293 23.05 -11.29 -0.99
C GLY A 293 23.70 -12.27 -0.01
N LEU A 294 23.23 -12.31 1.23
CA LEU A 294 23.81 -13.16 2.29
C LEU A 294 23.88 -14.63 1.88
N GLU A 295 22.78 -15.17 1.36
CA GLU A 295 22.64 -16.56 0.93
C GLU A 295 23.75 -17.00 -0.04
N ALA A 296 23.89 -16.30 -1.16
CA ALA A 296 24.93 -16.58 -2.17
C ALA A 296 26.35 -16.31 -1.65
N SER A 297 26.51 -15.40 -0.68
CA SER A 297 27.82 -15.16 -0.05
C SER A 297 28.22 -16.31 0.89
N LEU A 298 27.25 -16.89 1.61
CA LEU A 298 27.46 -18.08 2.44
C LEU A 298 27.70 -19.32 1.58
N GLU A 299 27.07 -19.46 0.42
CA GLU A 299 27.36 -20.53 -0.54
C GLU A 299 28.85 -20.54 -0.93
N ASP A 300 29.39 -19.40 -1.36
CA ASP A 300 30.81 -19.24 -1.73
C ASP A 300 31.80 -19.62 -0.63
N MET A 301 31.43 -19.42 0.65
CA MET A 301 32.29 -19.74 1.80
C MET A 301 32.56 -21.24 1.99
N GLY A 302 31.83 -22.11 1.27
CA GLY A 302 31.95 -23.56 1.40
C GLY A 302 31.43 -24.10 2.73
N GLU A 303 31.54 -25.41 2.92
CA GLU A 303 31.06 -26.08 4.14
C GLU A 303 32.06 -25.91 5.30
N GLY A 304 31.58 -25.38 6.42
CA GLY A 304 32.35 -25.26 7.66
C GLY A 304 31.92 -24.09 8.55
N LYS A 305 32.57 -23.98 9.71
CA LYS A 305 32.32 -22.98 10.77
C LYS A 305 32.53 -21.50 10.37
N GLY A 306 32.82 -21.23 9.09
CA GLY A 306 32.75 -19.88 8.54
C GLY A 306 31.30 -19.38 8.46
N ARG A 307 30.38 -20.23 8.00
CA ARG A 307 28.96 -19.87 7.85
C ARG A 307 28.29 -19.58 9.19
N GLU A 308 28.47 -20.48 10.16
CA GLU A 308 27.99 -20.34 11.54
C GLU A 308 28.42 -19.00 12.15
N ARG A 309 29.73 -18.68 12.14
CA ARG A 309 30.26 -17.42 12.70
C ARG A 309 29.68 -16.16 12.04
N VAL A 310 29.40 -16.20 10.74
CA VAL A 310 28.74 -15.08 10.05
C VAL A 310 27.28 -14.95 10.50
N LEU A 311 26.57 -16.07 10.63
CA LEU A 311 25.19 -16.09 11.13
C LEU A 311 25.11 -15.64 12.60
N ASP A 312 26.03 -16.05 13.47
CA ASP A 312 26.12 -15.61 14.86
C ASP A 312 26.34 -14.10 14.99
N ALA A 313 27.20 -13.52 14.14
CA ALA A 313 27.48 -12.09 14.16
C ALA A 313 26.32 -11.24 13.60
N ILE A 314 25.61 -11.76 12.59
CA ILE A 314 24.38 -11.14 12.08
C ILE A 314 23.25 -11.27 13.10
N GLU A 315 23.09 -12.44 13.72
CA GLU A 315 22.13 -12.66 14.79
C GLU A 315 22.33 -11.67 15.92
N LYS A 316 23.56 -11.52 16.42
CA LYS A 316 23.86 -10.54 17.46
C LYS A 316 23.36 -9.14 17.05
N THR A 317 23.65 -8.72 15.82
CA THR A 317 23.19 -7.42 15.28
C THR A 317 21.66 -7.33 15.23
N VAL A 318 20.98 -8.42 14.88
CA VAL A 318 19.51 -8.50 14.84
C VAL A 318 18.91 -8.43 16.25
N LEU A 319 19.43 -9.21 17.20
CA LEU A 319 18.98 -9.24 18.59
C LEU A 319 19.28 -7.90 19.30
N ASP A 320 20.45 -7.29 19.05
CA ASP A 320 20.83 -5.98 19.59
C ASP A 320 19.83 -4.89 19.14
N VAL A 321 19.32 -4.93 17.90
CA VAL A 321 18.28 -4.00 17.42
C VAL A 321 16.90 -4.30 18.00
N PHE A 322 16.50 -5.57 18.15
CA PHE A 322 15.22 -5.91 18.76
C PHE A 322 15.16 -5.56 20.26
N ASN A 323 16.28 -5.70 20.97
CA ASN A 323 16.44 -5.37 22.38
C ASN A 323 16.77 -3.88 22.65
N ALA A 324 16.98 -3.07 21.60
CA ALA A 324 17.36 -1.67 21.76
C ALA A 324 16.24 -0.83 22.39
N THR A 325 16.60 -0.01 23.40
CA THR A 325 15.69 0.97 24.01
C THR A 325 15.21 2.00 22.98
N GLN A 326 16.10 2.42 22.06
CA GLN A 326 15.77 3.34 20.97
C GLN A 326 15.43 2.54 19.70
N LYS A 327 14.14 2.36 19.44
CA LYS A 327 13.61 1.56 18.32
C LYS A 327 13.71 2.23 16.93
N ASN A 328 14.63 3.18 16.74
CA ASN A 328 14.77 3.96 15.50
C ASN A 328 15.09 3.08 14.29
N ALA A 329 16.03 2.14 14.43
CA ALA A 329 16.40 1.20 13.37
C ALA A 329 15.34 0.10 13.13
N LEU A 330 14.54 -0.23 14.15
CA LEU A 330 13.63 -1.36 14.14
C LEU A 330 12.57 -1.23 13.04
N GLY A 331 11.97 -0.06 12.85
CA GLY A 331 10.89 0.17 11.89
C GLY A 331 11.36 0.43 10.44
N GLN A 332 12.63 0.23 10.10
CA GLN A 332 13.17 0.58 8.78
C GLN A 332 13.26 -0.64 7.85
N ALA A 333 12.79 -0.54 6.60
CA ALA A 333 12.74 -1.69 5.69
C ALA A 333 14.10 -2.36 5.40
N ILE A 334 15.20 -1.60 5.52
CA ILE A 334 16.56 -2.11 5.39
C ILE A 334 16.93 -3.10 6.51
N PHE A 335 16.46 -2.88 7.74
CA PHE A 335 16.63 -3.81 8.84
C PHE A 335 15.77 -5.06 8.61
N HIS A 336 14.52 -4.89 8.20
CA HIS A 336 13.63 -6.03 7.91
C HIS A 336 14.20 -6.96 6.83
N ARG A 337 14.87 -6.41 5.81
CA ARG A 337 15.61 -7.18 4.80
C ARG A 337 16.75 -8.01 5.41
N LEU A 338 17.54 -7.45 6.33
CA LEU A 338 18.58 -8.19 7.06
C LEU A 338 17.97 -9.36 7.84
N VAL A 339 16.89 -9.12 8.58
CA VAL A 339 16.22 -10.18 9.37
C VAL A 339 15.67 -11.27 8.45
N LEU A 340 15.09 -10.91 7.30
CA LEU A 340 14.60 -11.89 6.32
C LEU A 340 15.73 -12.76 5.77
N GLU A 341 16.84 -12.15 5.34
CA GLU A 341 18.01 -12.87 4.83
C GLU A 341 18.62 -13.79 5.91
N TYR A 342 18.71 -13.30 7.15
CA TYR A 342 19.15 -14.08 8.31
C TYR A 342 18.27 -15.32 8.55
N VAL A 343 16.95 -15.13 8.67
CA VAL A 343 15.99 -16.22 8.90
C VAL A 343 16.01 -17.23 7.75
N GLN A 344 16.11 -16.77 6.49
CA GLN A 344 16.26 -17.67 5.35
C GLN A 344 17.55 -18.50 5.41
N CYS A 345 18.67 -17.87 5.79
CA CYS A 345 19.97 -18.53 5.84
C CYS A 345 20.11 -19.53 7.00
N ILE A 346 19.58 -19.25 8.20
CA ILE A 346 19.65 -20.24 9.31
C ILE A 346 18.96 -21.55 8.92
N TYR A 347 17.83 -21.51 8.22
CA TYR A 347 17.12 -22.71 7.79
C TYR A 347 17.65 -23.34 6.49
N LYS A 348 18.57 -22.68 5.77
CA LYS A 348 19.22 -23.24 4.59
C LYS A 348 20.57 -23.89 4.93
N PHE A 349 21.32 -23.32 5.87
CA PHE A 349 22.71 -23.69 6.13
C PHE A 349 22.99 -24.32 7.50
N LEU A 350 22.08 -24.19 8.46
CA LEU A 350 22.18 -24.89 9.75
C LEU A 350 21.30 -26.13 9.77
N ASP A 351 21.59 -27.05 10.68
CA ASP A 351 20.71 -28.17 11.00
C ASP A 351 19.41 -27.70 11.67
N ALA A 352 18.42 -28.60 11.75
CA ALA A 352 17.10 -28.28 12.25
C ALA A 352 17.08 -27.90 13.75
N GLU A 353 18.00 -28.43 14.56
CA GLU A 353 18.08 -28.13 16.00
C GLU A 353 18.69 -26.75 16.23
N ALA A 354 19.83 -26.46 15.59
CA ALA A 354 20.46 -25.15 15.64
C ALA A 354 19.53 -24.06 15.07
N ALA A 355 18.94 -24.27 13.89
CA ALA A 355 18.01 -23.29 13.30
C ALA A 355 16.76 -23.07 14.17
N SER A 356 16.25 -24.12 14.82
CA SER A 356 15.18 -24.00 15.82
C SER A 356 15.63 -23.17 17.03
N LYS A 357 16.81 -23.41 17.58
CA LYS A 357 17.35 -22.64 18.71
C LYS A 357 17.45 -21.15 18.37
N LYS A 358 18.05 -20.81 17.23
CA LYS A 358 18.17 -19.44 16.69
C LYS A 358 16.80 -18.77 16.49
N MET A 359 15.79 -19.52 16.02
CA MET A 359 14.41 -19.03 15.95
C MET A 359 13.85 -18.66 17.33
N HIS A 360 14.06 -19.50 18.35
CA HIS A 360 13.56 -19.21 19.71
C HIS A 360 14.28 -18.03 20.35
N GLU A 361 15.58 -17.85 20.12
CA GLU A 361 16.35 -16.66 20.55
C GLU A 361 15.78 -15.38 19.87
N LEU A 362 15.49 -15.42 18.56
CA LEU A 362 14.82 -14.34 17.85
C LEU A 362 13.39 -14.06 18.34
N LEU A 363 12.60 -15.09 18.67
CA LEU A 363 11.25 -14.93 19.23
C LEU A 363 11.28 -14.32 20.64
N ALA A 364 12.27 -14.67 21.46
CA ALA A 364 12.43 -14.14 22.82
C ALA A 364 12.75 -12.64 22.83
N ALA A 365 13.61 -12.17 21.90
CA ALA A 365 13.92 -10.75 21.76
C ALA A 365 12.87 -9.96 20.95
N GLY A 366 12.33 -10.56 19.90
CA GLY A 366 11.61 -9.84 18.84
C GLY A 366 10.08 -9.84 18.94
N ALA A 367 9.44 -10.77 19.67
CA ALA A 367 7.99 -10.99 19.55
C ALA A 367 7.13 -9.74 19.83
N GLU A 368 7.35 -9.05 20.95
CA GLU A 368 6.64 -7.81 21.31
C GLU A 368 6.91 -6.65 20.33
N SER A 369 7.98 -6.76 19.54
CA SER A 369 8.40 -5.78 18.53
C SER A 369 7.95 -6.14 17.11
N PHE A 370 7.29 -7.28 16.87
CA PHE A 370 6.77 -7.62 15.54
C PHE A 370 5.71 -6.66 14.96
N PRO A 371 4.82 -6.02 15.76
CA PRO A 371 3.98 -4.93 15.27
C PRO A 371 4.75 -3.78 14.60
N GLU A 372 6.02 -3.58 14.94
CA GLU A 372 6.85 -2.52 14.32
C GLU A 372 7.30 -2.87 12.89
N ILE A 373 7.39 -4.15 12.51
CA ILE A 373 8.06 -4.57 11.26
C ILE A 373 7.11 -5.03 10.14
N VAL A 374 5.92 -5.50 10.51
CA VAL A 374 4.99 -6.19 9.58
C VAL A 374 4.40 -5.31 8.48
N HIS A 375 4.46 -3.99 8.63
CA HIS A 375 4.00 -3.00 7.66
C HIS A 375 4.80 -2.97 6.35
N THR A 376 5.92 -3.70 6.28
CA THR A 376 6.73 -3.84 5.06
C THR A 376 6.66 -5.24 4.51
N LYS A 377 6.83 -5.38 3.19
CA LYS A 377 6.93 -6.68 2.51
C LYS A 377 7.92 -7.64 3.18
N ASP A 378 9.09 -7.15 3.57
CA ASP A 378 10.16 -8.00 4.11
C ASP A 378 9.94 -8.36 5.58
N GLY A 379 9.44 -7.42 6.40
CA GLY A 379 9.10 -7.69 7.80
C GLY A 379 7.86 -8.58 7.93
N SER A 380 6.86 -8.40 7.06
CA SER A 380 5.76 -9.35 6.88
C SER A 380 6.28 -10.75 6.52
N ALA A 381 7.21 -10.86 5.57
CA ALA A 381 7.80 -12.14 5.19
C ALA A 381 8.57 -12.83 6.34
N VAL A 382 9.29 -12.07 7.19
CA VAL A 382 9.92 -12.59 8.42
C VAL A 382 8.87 -13.25 9.32
N VAL A 383 7.83 -12.50 9.72
CA VAL A 383 6.83 -13.00 10.67
C VAL A 383 6.03 -14.17 10.08
N ARG A 384 5.76 -14.15 8.77
CA ARG A 384 5.14 -15.28 8.06
C ARG A 384 6.00 -16.53 8.08
N GLU A 385 7.30 -16.43 7.81
CA GLU A 385 8.23 -17.57 7.86
C GLU A 385 8.33 -18.15 9.28
N LEU A 386 8.30 -17.29 10.31
CA LEU A 386 8.22 -17.71 11.72
C LEU A 386 6.90 -18.41 12.06
N ILE A 387 5.75 -17.96 11.54
CA ILE A 387 4.45 -18.66 11.70
C ILE A 387 4.44 -20.02 11.00
N VAL A 388 5.04 -20.11 9.81
CA VAL A 388 5.13 -21.37 9.04
C VAL A 388 5.94 -22.41 9.80
N ARG A 389 7.06 -22.01 10.42
CA ARG A 389 8.00 -22.93 11.10
C ARG A 389 7.73 -23.13 12.59
N GLY A 390 7.08 -22.17 13.23
CA GLY A 390 6.75 -22.23 14.64
C GLY A 390 5.70 -23.28 14.97
N ASN A 391 5.84 -23.89 16.15
CA ASN A 391 4.83 -24.77 16.75
C ASN A 391 3.65 -23.95 17.35
N ALA A 392 2.69 -24.61 17.99
CA ALA A 392 1.51 -23.94 18.56
C ALA A 392 1.83 -22.89 19.65
N LYS A 393 2.87 -23.11 20.48
CA LYS A 393 3.36 -22.16 21.48
C LYS A 393 3.98 -20.94 20.80
N ASP A 394 4.86 -21.18 19.83
CA ASP A 394 5.58 -20.12 19.11
C ASP A 394 4.60 -19.23 18.35
N ARG A 395 3.61 -19.81 17.66
CA ARG A 395 2.54 -19.09 16.98
C ARG A 395 1.73 -18.22 17.93
N LYS A 396 1.43 -18.72 19.14
CA LYS A 396 0.76 -17.92 20.17
C LYS A 396 1.64 -16.72 20.60
N GLN A 397 2.94 -16.94 20.81
CA GLN A 397 3.89 -15.87 21.14
C GLN A 397 4.03 -14.82 20.02
N ILE A 398 4.05 -15.25 18.75
CA ILE A 398 4.10 -14.36 17.57
C ILE A 398 2.81 -13.51 17.45
N LEU A 399 1.64 -14.14 17.63
CA LEU A 399 0.36 -13.52 17.34
C LEU A 399 -0.18 -12.66 18.48
N GLN A 400 0.17 -12.95 19.74
CA GLN A 400 -0.36 -12.23 20.91
C GLN A 400 -0.06 -10.71 20.89
N PRO A 401 1.13 -10.22 20.51
CA PRO A 401 1.40 -8.78 20.39
C PRO A 401 0.62 -8.13 19.23
N LEU A 402 0.52 -8.82 18.09
CA LEU A 402 -0.20 -8.34 16.90
C LEU A 402 -1.71 -8.15 17.16
N ARG A 403 -2.30 -8.89 18.10
CA ARG A 403 -3.72 -8.74 18.47
C ARG A 403 -4.09 -7.33 18.93
N LYS A 404 -3.19 -6.58 19.57
CA LYS A 404 -3.48 -5.20 20.00
C LYS A 404 -3.71 -4.24 18.81
N HIS A 405 -3.39 -4.68 17.59
CA HIS A 405 -3.37 -3.87 16.38
C HIS A 405 -4.15 -4.52 15.22
N VAL A 406 -5.19 -5.32 15.48
CA VAL A 406 -5.97 -6.02 14.42
C VAL A 406 -6.49 -5.06 13.34
N GLU A 407 -6.96 -3.88 13.72
CA GLU A 407 -7.47 -2.89 12.76
C GLU A 407 -6.39 -2.44 11.76
N ALA A 408 -5.25 -1.96 12.28
CA ALA A 408 -4.09 -1.55 11.49
C ALA A 408 -3.50 -2.72 10.66
N LEU A 409 -3.53 -3.94 11.22
CA LEU A 409 -3.14 -5.18 10.54
C LEU A 409 -4.05 -5.51 9.35
N CYS A 410 -5.34 -5.15 9.40
CA CYS A 410 -6.28 -5.31 8.29
C CYS A 410 -6.15 -4.18 7.25
N LYS A 411 -5.85 -2.95 7.69
CA LYS A 411 -5.71 -1.76 6.84
C LYS A 411 -4.36 -1.67 6.09
N ASP A 412 -3.30 -2.35 6.53
CA ASP A 412 -2.05 -2.41 5.75
C ASP A 412 -2.00 -3.57 4.73
N GLY A 413 -1.41 -3.29 3.56
CA GLY A 413 -1.30 -4.21 2.43
C GLY A 413 -0.32 -5.38 2.59
N ASP A 414 0.75 -5.20 3.37
CA ASP A 414 1.77 -6.24 3.63
C ASP A 414 1.50 -6.96 4.96
N ALA A 415 1.07 -6.23 5.99
CA ALA A 415 0.81 -6.76 7.32
C ALA A 415 -0.37 -7.77 7.31
N GLN A 416 -1.43 -7.53 6.52
CA GLN A 416 -2.53 -8.49 6.37
C GLN A 416 -2.08 -9.87 5.84
N MET A 417 -0.94 -9.95 5.13
CA MET A 417 -0.40 -11.24 4.68
C MET A 417 0.07 -12.11 5.86
N VAL A 418 0.44 -11.51 7.00
CA VAL A 418 0.74 -12.21 8.26
C VAL A 418 -0.54 -12.84 8.82
N LEU A 419 -1.63 -12.06 8.88
CA LEU A 419 -2.95 -12.51 9.32
C LEU A 419 -3.49 -13.65 8.44
N PHE A 420 -3.36 -13.53 7.11
CA PHE A 420 -3.77 -14.56 6.15
C PHE A 420 -2.93 -15.84 6.29
N THR A 421 -1.62 -15.71 6.49
CA THR A 421 -0.75 -16.86 6.78
C THR A 421 -1.13 -17.51 8.12
N ALA A 422 -1.53 -16.74 9.13
CA ALA A 422 -2.03 -17.30 10.39
C ALA A 422 -3.33 -18.08 10.18
N PHE A 423 -4.30 -17.55 9.42
CA PHE A 423 -5.54 -18.26 9.10
C PHE A 423 -5.33 -19.54 8.29
N ASP A 424 -4.34 -19.58 7.39
CA ASP A 424 -4.04 -20.79 6.60
C ASP A 424 -3.12 -21.80 7.33
N CYS A 425 -2.32 -21.39 8.33
CA CYS A 425 -1.35 -22.28 9.00
C CYS A 425 -1.73 -22.72 10.43
N VAL A 426 -2.47 -21.93 11.21
CA VAL A 426 -2.71 -22.18 12.65
C VAL A 426 -3.81 -23.23 12.84
N ASP A 427 -3.50 -24.33 13.53
CA ASP A 427 -4.47 -25.40 13.82
C ASP A 427 -5.46 -25.05 14.95
N ASP A 428 -5.07 -24.18 15.89
CA ASP A 428 -5.95 -23.67 16.96
C ASP A 428 -6.88 -22.57 16.44
N THR A 429 -7.91 -23.02 15.72
CA THR A 429 -8.99 -22.19 15.20
C THR A 429 -9.88 -21.61 16.30
N LYS A 430 -9.87 -22.15 17.52
CA LYS A 430 -10.59 -21.55 18.66
C LYS A 430 -9.89 -20.28 19.14
N LEU A 431 -8.55 -20.30 19.21
CA LEU A 431 -7.75 -19.12 19.46
C LEU A 431 -7.93 -18.11 18.32
N MET A 432 -7.74 -18.52 17.06
CA MET A 432 -7.89 -17.60 15.92
C MET A 432 -9.31 -16.99 15.82
N GLY A 433 -10.35 -17.81 16.06
CA GLY A 433 -11.74 -17.37 16.10
C GLY A 433 -11.96 -16.27 17.13
N LYS A 434 -11.64 -16.56 18.41
CA LYS A 434 -11.88 -15.63 19.52
C LYS A 434 -10.93 -14.42 19.58
N ALA A 435 -9.74 -14.52 19.00
CA ALA A 435 -8.68 -13.52 19.14
C ALA A 435 -8.47 -12.65 17.91
N PHE A 436 -8.94 -13.06 16.73
CA PHE A 436 -8.80 -12.30 15.50
C PHE A 436 -10.10 -12.22 14.72
N VAL A 437 -10.83 -13.34 14.54
CA VAL A 437 -12.08 -13.31 13.75
C VAL A 437 -13.14 -12.45 14.43
N SER A 438 -13.36 -12.61 15.74
CA SER A 438 -14.27 -11.75 16.51
C SER A 438 -13.90 -10.27 16.44
N ASP A 439 -12.61 -9.94 16.60
CA ASP A 439 -12.11 -8.57 16.57
C ASP A 439 -12.30 -7.95 15.15
N ILE A 440 -12.03 -8.71 14.07
CA ILE A 440 -12.30 -8.30 12.67
C ILE A 440 -13.79 -8.09 12.43
N VAL A 441 -14.66 -8.97 12.97
CA VAL A 441 -16.12 -8.85 12.83
C VAL A 441 -16.63 -7.58 13.52
N SER A 442 -16.12 -7.23 14.71
CA SER A 442 -16.49 -5.95 15.36
C SER A 442 -16.02 -4.72 14.60
N LEU A 443 -14.91 -4.82 13.84
CA LEU A 443 -14.36 -3.75 13.00
C LEU A 443 -14.94 -3.77 11.57
N ALA A 444 -15.71 -4.79 11.20
CA ALA A 444 -16.26 -4.96 9.86
C ALA A 444 -17.14 -3.79 9.36
N PRO A 445 -17.89 -3.04 10.21
CA PRO A 445 -18.59 -1.83 9.80
C PRO A 445 -17.70 -0.80 9.09
N ASP A 446 -16.45 -0.63 9.53
CA ASP A 446 -15.52 0.37 8.99
C ASP A 446 -14.57 -0.27 7.95
N LEU A 447 -14.12 -1.50 8.22
CA LEU A 447 -13.24 -2.24 7.30
C LEU A 447 -13.90 -2.50 5.94
N ALA A 448 -15.24 -2.61 5.85
CA ALA A 448 -15.92 -2.85 4.59
C ALA A 448 -15.76 -1.71 3.57
N PHE A 449 -15.70 -0.46 4.03
CA PHE A 449 -15.50 0.71 3.18
C PHE A 449 -14.01 0.94 2.85
N ASP A 450 -13.10 0.59 3.77
CA ASP A 450 -11.67 0.68 3.50
C ASP A 450 -11.20 -0.27 2.37
N LYS A 451 -10.23 0.20 1.59
CA LYS A 451 -9.64 -0.51 0.44
C LYS A 451 -8.91 -1.79 0.84
N HIS A 452 -8.24 -1.78 1.98
CA HIS A 452 -7.43 -2.90 2.47
C HIS A 452 -8.20 -3.73 3.51
N GLY A 453 -8.95 -3.08 4.40
CA GLY A 453 -9.79 -3.70 5.42
C GLY A 453 -10.77 -4.74 4.86
N ARG A 454 -11.46 -4.43 3.74
CA ARG A 454 -12.41 -5.38 3.15
C ARG A 454 -11.75 -6.67 2.67
N ARG A 455 -10.45 -6.64 2.35
CA ARG A 455 -9.68 -7.86 2.01
C ARG A 455 -9.56 -8.80 3.21
N ALA A 456 -9.54 -8.30 4.45
CA ALA A 456 -9.58 -9.15 5.63
C ALA A 456 -10.92 -9.90 5.75
N ILE A 457 -12.03 -9.22 5.48
CA ILE A 457 -13.38 -9.83 5.44
C ILE A 457 -13.45 -10.85 4.29
N PHE A 458 -13.00 -10.49 3.08
CA PHE A 458 -12.94 -11.42 1.94
C PHE A 458 -12.06 -12.65 2.21
N TYR A 459 -11.02 -12.56 3.04
CA TYR A 459 -10.19 -13.72 3.34
C TYR A 459 -10.87 -14.72 4.29
N LEU A 460 -11.82 -14.28 5.11
CA LEU A 460 -12.64 -15.16 5.94
C LEU A 460 -13.72 -15.89 5.13
N LEU A 461 -14.24 -15.23 4.08
CA LEU A 461 -15.32 -15.74 3.22
C LEU A 461 -14.78 -16.57 2.04
N THR A 462 -13.85 -16.02 1.27
CA THR A 462 -13.33 -16.59 0.01
C THR A 462 -11.79 -16.44 -0.13
N PRO A 463 -10.98 -17.05 0.76
CA PRO A 463 -9.51 -16.86 0.86
C PRO A 463 -8.70 -17.17 -0.40
N THR A 464 -9.24 -17.98 -1.33
CA THR A 464 -8.59 -18.35 -2.61
C THR A 464 -9.19 -17.66 -3.83
N SER A 465 -10.04 -16.64 -3.64
CA SER A 465 -10.72 -15.96 -4.74
C SER A 465 -9.78 -15.05 -5.55
N THR A 466 -9.60 -15.36 -6.83
CA THR A 466 -8.90 -14.47 -7.77
C THR A 466 -9.69 -13.19 -8.12
N ARG A 467 -10.91 -13.02 -7.59
CA ARG A 467 -11.71 -11.80 -7.75
C ARG A 467 -11.20 -10.68 -6.83
N HIS A 468 -10.72 -11.06 -5.64
CA HIS A 468 -10.35 -10.13 -4.56
C HIS A 468 -8.84 -10.09 -4.27
N PHE A 469 -8.09 -11.09 -4.72
CA PHE A 469 -6.65 -11.22 -4.45
C PHE A 469 -5.86 -11.45 -5.74
N ILE A 470 -4.72 -10.76 -5.87
CA ILE A 470 -3.79 -10.96 -6.98
C ILE A 470 -3.14 -12.34 -6.90
N HIS A 471 -2.90 -12.95 -8.07
CA HIS A 471 -2.39 -14.33 -8.15
C HIS A 471 -1.09 -14.54 -7.37
N ALA A 472 -0.14 -13.60 -7.43
CA ALA A 472 1.13 -13.69 -6.70
C ALA A 472 0.96 -13.76 -5.17
N SER A 473 -0.03 -13.07 -4.59
CA SER A 473 -0.34 -13.15 -3.16
C SER A 473 -0.92 -14.50 -2.80
N LEU A 474 -1.86 -15.01 -3.61
CA LEU A 474 -2.46 -16.34 -3.40
C LEU A 474 -1.43 -17.46 -3.50
N THR A 475 -0.54 -17.41 -4.50
CA THR A 475 0.57 -18.37 -4.63
C THR A 475 1.49 -18.33 -3.41
N SER A 476 1.91 -17.15 -2.96
CA SER A 476 2.76 -17.02 -1.76
C SER A 476 2.10 -17.54 -0.47
N LEU A 477 0.78 -17.39 -0.34
CA LEU A 477 0.02 -17.91 0.81
C LEU A 477 -0.10 -19.45 0.72
N ALA A 478 -0.41 -19.99 -0.46
CA ALA A 478 -0.46 -21.42 -0.70
C ALA A 478 0.90 -22.11 -0.46
N GLU A 479 2.01 -21.51 -0.91
CA GLU A 479 3.38 -21.95 -0.62
C GLU A 479 3.65 -21.98 0.88
N SER A 480 3.21 -20.95 1.62
CA SER A 480 3.37 -20.87 3.08
C SER A 480 2.62 -22.00 3.79
N ALA A 481 1.36 -22.23 3.41
CA ALA A 481 0.52 -23.28 3.97
C ALA A 481 1.04 -24.69 3.65
N GLN A 482 1.47 -24.91 2.41
CA GLN A 482 2.06 -26.18 1.96
C GLN A 482 3.37 -26.48 2.71
N LYS A 483 4.25 -25.50 2.85
CA LYS A 483 5.49 -25.62 3.63
C LYS A 483 5.24 -25.90 5.11
N ALA A 484 4.24 -25.27 5.72
CA ALA A 484 3.85 -25.56 7.11
C ALA A 484 3.33 -27.00 7.29
N LYS A 485 2.67 -27.56 6.26
CA LYS A 485 2.24 -28.96 6.22
C LYS A 485 3.41 -29.93 6.03
N GLU A 486 4.34 -29.62 5.14
CA GLU A 486 5.56 -30.42 4.90
C GLU A 486 6.48 -30.49 6.12
N ILE A 487 6.62 -29.38 6.85
CA ILE A 487 7.37 -29.33 8.13
C ILE A 487 6.59 -30.02 9.27
N GLY A 488 5.28 -30.24 9.10
CA GLY A 488 4.42 -30.89 10.09
C GLY A 488 3.98 -29.98 11.25
N THR A 489 4.18 -28.67 11.14
CA THR A 489 3.70 -27.67 12.10
C THR A 489 2.22 -27.37 11.90
N SER A 490 1.66 -27.63 10.72
CA SER A 490 0.24 -27.50 10.39
C SER A 490 -0.33 -28.86 9.99
N LYS A 491 -1.20 -29.43 10.82
CA LYS A 491 -1.70 -30.82 10.69
C LYS A 491 -3.18 -30.90 10.33
N LYS A 492 -3.97 -29.87 10.65
CA LYS A 492 -5.40 -29.82 10.30
C LYS A 492 -5.56 -29.65 8.78
N ASP A 493 -6.60 -30.26 8.22
CA ASP A 493 -6.95 -30.03 6.81
C ASP A 493 -7.34 -28.57 6.55
N VAL A 494 -6.95 -28.05 5.38
CA VAL A 494 -7.14 -26.65 4.99
C VAL A 494 -8.62 -26.29 4.88
N ASN A 495 -9.46 -27.18 4.35
CA ASN A 495 -10.89 -26.92 4.19
C ASN A 495 -11.61 -26.98 5.55
N VAL A 496 -11.19 -27.89 6.44
CA VAL A 496 -11.69 -27.96 7.81
C VAL A 496 -11.33 -26.68 8.58
N ARG A 497 -10.06 -26.23 8.52
CA ARG A 497 -9.60 -24.98 9.16
C ARG A 497 -10.41 -23.79 8.67
N ARG A 498 -10.59 -23.64 7.35
CA ARG A 498 -11.37 -22.55 6.75
C ARG A 498 -12.84 -22.59 7.14
N LYS A 499 -13.49 -23.77 7.14
CA LYS A 499 -14.89 -23.92 7.56
C LYS A 499 -15.10 -23.54 9.03
N GLU A 500 -14.18 -23.90 9.91
CA GLU A 500 -14.20 -23.50 11.32
C GLU A 500 -14.05 -21.98 11.48
N LEU A 501 -13.08 -21.34 10.82
CA LEU A 501 -12.89 -19.88 10.87
C LEU A 501 -14.09 -19.11 10.31
N LEU A 502 -14.65 -19.57 9.18
CA LEU A 502 -15.87 -19.02 8.59
C LEU A 502 -17.07 -19.11 9.55
N SER A 503 -17.19 -20.20 10.32
CA SER A 503 -18.28 -20.34 11.30
C SER A 503 -18.20 -19.32 12.43
N TYR A 504 -16.99 -18.89 12.83
CA TYR A 504 -16.80 -17.80 13.80
C TYR A 504 -17.13 -16.43 13.21
N ALA A 505 -16.95 -16.23 11.91
CA ALA A 505 -17.21 -14.95 11.25
C ALA A 505 -18.69 -14.75 10.91
N SER A 506 -19.38 -15.83 10.52
CA SER A 506 -20.62 -15.73 9.73
C SER A 506 -21.76 -15.01 10.44
N GLU A 507 -22.05 -15.32 11.71
CA GLU A 507 -23.19 -14.73 12.43
C GLU A 507 -23.08 -13.20 12.52
N GLY A 508 -21.91 -12.67 12.90
CA GLY A 508 -21.69 -11.23 13.02
C GLY A 508 -21.57 -10.53 11.67
N LEU A 509 -21.06 -11.20 10.64
CA LEU A 509 -21.07 -10.65 9.28
C LEU A 509 -22.48 -10.58 8.68
N VAL A 510 -23.36 -11.55 8.98
CA VAL A 510 -24.78 -11.45 8.57
C VAL A 510 -25.48 -10.31 9.30
N LYS A 511 -25.26 -10.17 10.62
CA LYS A 511 -25.77 -9.03 11.42
C LYS A 511 -25.30 -7.67 10.89
N LEU A 512 -24.06 -7.55 10.42
CA LEU A 512 -23.59 -6.33 9.75
C LEU A 512 -24.47 -5.97 8.52
N VAL A 513 -24.93 -6.96 7.74
CA VAL A 513 -25.83 -6.71 6.61
C VAL A 513 -27.26 -6.42 7.08
N GLU A 514 -27.70 -6.99 8.21
CA GLU A 514 -28.98 -6.64 8.86
C GLU A 514 -29.03 -5.18 9.32
N GLU A 515 -27.91 -4.67 9.86
CA GLU A 515 -27.81 -3.31 10.43
C GLU A 515 -27.41 -2.24 9.40
N LYS A 516 -26.47 -2.54 8.50
CA LYS A 516 -25.86 -1.57 7.56
C LYS A 516 -25.98 -1.95 6.08
N GLY A 517 -26.66 -3.05 5.72
CA GLY A 517 -26.75 -3.52 4.33
C GLY A 517 -27.26 -2.46 3.34
N GLU A 518 -28.18 -1.60 3.77
CA GLU A 518 -28.73 -0.49 2.97
C GLU A 518 -27.65 0.55 2.58
N GLU A 519 -26.77 0.90 3.53
CA GLU A 519 -25.65 1.82 3.34
C GLU A 519 -24.57 1.16 2.48
N MET A 520 -24.18 -0.06 2.85
CA MET A 520 -23.08 -0.80 2.21
C MET A 520 -23.34 -1.08 0.73
N VAL A 521 -24.57 -1.42 0.32
CA VAL A 521 -24.88 -1.69 -1.11
C VAL A 521 -24.80 -0.43 -1.98
N ARG A 522 -24.94 0.76 -1.40
CA ARG A 522 -24.76 2.05 -2.10
C ARG A 522 -23.29 2.42 -2.28
N ASP A 523 -22.35 1.78 -1.60
CA ASP A 523 -20.91 1.94 -1.84
C ASP A 523 -20.36 0.85 -2.80
N PRO A 524 -19.51 1.21 -3.79
CA PRO A 524 -18.97 0.25 -4.74
C PRO A 524 -17.97 -0.77 -4.15
N GLY A 525 -17.39 -0.51 -2.97
CA GLY A 525 -16.48 -1.42 -2.26
C GLY A 525 -17.21 -2.28 -1.23
N ALA A 526 -17.96 -1.68 -0.31
CA ALA A 526 -18.73 -2.38 0.71
C ALA A 526 -19.88 -3.20 0.08
N GLY A 527 -20.41 -2.80 -1.07
CA GLY A 527 -21.38 -3.59 -1.83
C GLY A 527 -20.83 -4.95 -2.29
N LEU A 528 -19.52 -5.06 -2.54
CA LEU A 528 -18.86 -6.34 -2.80
C LEU A 528 -18.75 -7.19 -1.52
N VAL A 529 -18.60 -6.56 -0.35
CA VAL A 529 -18.61 -7.24 0.94
C VAL A 529 -19.99 -7.85 1.20
N VAL A 530 -21.07 -7.12 0.93
CA VAL A 530 -22.44 -7.66 1.00
C VAL A 530 -22.63 -8.86 0.06
N GLN A 531 -22.12 -8.80 -1.18
CA GLN A 531 -22.17 -9.94 -2.11
C GLN A 531 -21.53 -11.19 -1.51
N GLU A 532 -20.30 -11.10 -1.01
CA GLU A 532 -19.58 -12.26 -0.49
C GLU A 532 -20.17 -12.77 0.83
N ILE A 533 -20.67 -11.90 1.71
CA ILE A 533 -21.36 -12.31 2.95
C ILE A 533 -22.62 -13.10 2.60
N MET A 534 -23.51 -12.53 1.79
CA MET A 534 -24.79 -13.17 1.47
C MET A 534 -24.60 -14.49 0.72
N LEU A 535 -23.58 -14.60 -0.13
CA LEU A 535 -23.25 -15.83 -0.84
C LEU A 535 -22.59 -16.91 0.06
N TYR A 536 -21.59 -16.55 0.87
CA TYR A 536 -20.69 -17.53 1.51
C TYR A 536 -20.81 -17.65 3.04
N ALA A 537 -21.43 -16.69 3.74
CA ALA A 537 -21.65 -16.81 5.18
C ALA A 537 -22.66 -17.94 5.50
N GLN A 538 -22.49 -18.55 6.68
CA GLN A 538 -23.33 -19.63 7.22
C GLN A 538 -24.33 -19.07 8.24
N GLY A 539 -25.54 -19.63 8.29
CA GLY A 539 -26.60 -19.23 9.23
C GLY A 539 -27.87 -18.77 8.52
N ASP A 540 -28.84 -18.30 9.31
CA ASP A 540 -30.06 -17.68 8.76
C ASP A 540 -29.73 -16.28 8.22
N LYS A 541 -30.19 -15.99 7.01
CA LYS A 541 -29.98 -14.72 6.29
C LYS A 541 -31.28 -13.93 6.14
N SER A 542 -32.39 -14.38 6.74
CA SER A 542 -33.73 -13.86 6.49
C SER A 542 -33.89 -12.37 6.82
N ALA A 543 -33.29 -11.90 7.92
CA ALA A 543 -33.32 -10.48 8.26
C ALA A 543 -32.39 -9.65 7.35
N ALA A 544 -31.22 -10.15 6.98
CA ALA A 544 -30.33 -9.49 6.01
C ALA A 544 -31.00 -9.34 4.63
N ILE A 545 -31.67 -10.40 4.16
CA ILE A 545 -32.51 -10.39 2.95
C ILE A 545 -33.59 -9.29 3.05
N LYS A 546 -34.26 -9.19 4.21
CA LYS A 546 -35.31 -8.17 4.44
C LYS A 546 -34.73 -6.75 4.40
N THR A 547 -33.61 -6.48 5.07
CA THR A 547 -32.94 -5.16 5.06
C THR A 547 -32.54 -4.74 3.64
N LEU A 548 -31.96 -5.67 2.87
CA LEU A 548 -31.59 -5.42 1.47
C LEU A 548 -32.81 -5.24 0.56
N ALA A 549 -33.95 -5.87 0.87
CA ALA A 549 -35.19 -5.66 0.15
C ALA A 549 -35.86 -4.31 0.49
N SER A 550 -35.87 -3.89 1.77
CA SER A 550 -36.48 -2.61 2.18
C SER A 550 -35.79 -1.38 1.58
N ALA A 551 -34.52 -1.49 1.18
CA ALA A 551 -33.81 -0.49 0.38
C ALA A 551 -34.50 -0.17 -0.98
N LEU A 552 -35.37 -1.06 -1.46
CA LEU A 552 -36.11 -0.97 -2.73
C LEU A 552 -37.61 -0.60 -2.53
N THR A 553 -38.03 -0.37 -1.29
CA THR A 553 -39.38 0.09 -0.96
C THR A 553 -39.69 1.52 -1.42
N PRO A 554 -38.74 2.48 -1.47
CA PRO A 554 -39.02 3.80 -2.04
C PRO A 554 -39.48 3.73 -3.51
N PRO A 555 -40.48 4.51 -3.93
CA PRO A 555 -41.01 4.46 -5.29
C PRO A 555 -39.93 4.81 -6.32
N TYR A 556 -39.85 4.01 -7.38
CA TYR A 556 -38.85 4.17 -8.43
C TYR A 556 -39.15 5.42 -9.29
N PRO A 557 -38.15 6.30 -9.54
CA PRO A 557 -38.35 7.56 -10.27
C PRO A 557 -38.86 7.36 -11.70
N ASP A 558 -39.82 8.19 -12.10
CA ASP A 558 -40.39 8.24 -13.45
C ASP A 558 -40.47 9.72 -13.91
N PRO A 559 -39.72 10.15 -14.94
CA PRO A 559 -38.80 9.35 -15.75
C PRO A 559 -37.53 8.96 -14.99
N ALA A 560 -37.10 7.72 -15.21
CA ALA A 560 -35.89 7.17 -14.61
C ALA A 560 -34.61 7.96 -14.99
N PRO A 561 -33.67 8.19 -14.05
CA PRO A 561 -32.46 8.96 -14.27
C PRO A 561 -31.69 8.61 -15.56
N LEU A 562 -31.21 9.64 -16.25
CA LEU A 562 -30.34 9.53 -17.43
C LEU A 562 -28.86 9.57 -17.07
N ASP A 563 -28.51 10.04 -15.88
CA ASP A 563 -27.14 9.97 -15.37
C ASP A 563 -26.80 8.50 -15.03
N PRO A 564 -25.68 7.94 -15.56
CA PRO A 564 -25.27 6.57 -15.25
C PRO A 564 -24.67 6.37 -13.84
N ASN A 565 -24.41 7.44 -13.08
CA ASN A 565 -23.94 7.41 -11.69
C ASN A 565 -24.46 8.65 -10.90
N PRO A 566 -25.77 8.71 -10.59
CA PRO A 566 -26.34 9.77 -9.76
C PRO A 566 -25.89 9.65 -8.30
N ASP A 567 -26.16 10.66 -7.47
CA ASP A 567 -25.74 10.74 -6.05
C ASP A 567 -26.12 9.46 -5.28
N PRO A 568 -25.16 8.66 -4.79
CA PRO A 568 -25.44 7.40 -4.09
C PRO A 568 -26.34 7.55 -2.87
N ALA A 569 -26.31 8.68 -2.16
CA ALA A 569 -27.07 8.87 -0.93
C ALA A 569 -28.58 9.07 -1.18
N VAL A 570 -28.94 9.69 -2.32
CA VAL A 570 -30.32 10.09 -2.64
C VAL A 570 -30.95 9.19 -3.71
N SER A 571 -30.14 8.51 -4.51
CA SER A 571 -30.62 7.71 -5.64
C SER A 571 -31.21 6.36 -5.22
N HIS A 572 -32.20 5.91 -5.96
CA HIS A 572 -32.74 4.56 -5.81
C HIS A 572 -31.64 3.51 -6.17
N PRO A 573 -31.49 2.39 -5.43
CA PRO A 573 -30.39 1.45 -5.67
C PRO A 573 -30.34 0.88 -7.10
N PHE A 574 -31.48 0.79 -7.78
CA PHE A 574 -31.56 0.37 -9.20
C PHE A 574 -31.13 1.42 -10.23
N ASP A 575 -30.65 2.60 -9.80
CA ASP A 575 -29.94 3.56 -10.67
C ASP A 575 -28.41 3.54 -10.45
N LEU A 576 -27.94 2.87 -9.39
CA LEU A 576 -26.52 2.78 -9.05
C LEU A 576 -25.87 1.56 -9.70
N SER A 577 -24.96 1.78 -10.65
CA SER A 577 -24.34 0.73 -11.48
C SER A 577 -23.71 -0.45 -10.72
N HIS A 578 -23.18 -0.21 -9.51
CA HIS A 578 -22.63 -1.24 -8.62
C HIS A 578 -23.72 -1.98 -7.82
N ALA A 579 -24.68 -1.26 -7.24
CA ALA A 579 -25.80 -1.86 -6.52
C ALA A 579 -26.64 -2.77 -7.44
N ILE A 580 -26.92 -2.34 -8.68
CA ILE A 580 -27.57 -3.16 -9.72
C ILE A 580 -26.85 -4.50 -9.89
N ARG A 581 -25.51 -4.52 -9.89
CA ARG A 581 -24.72 -5.77 -9.99
C ARG A 581 -24.85 -6.61 -8.72
N THR A 582 -24.86 -5.99 -7.53
CA THR A 582 -25.12 -6.68 -6.26
C THR A 582 -26.48 -7.36 -6.27
N TYR A 583 -27.57 -6.64 -6.51
CA TYR A 583 -28.92 -7.22 -6.57
C TYR A 583 -29.04 -8.31 -7.63
N LYS A 584 -28.46 -8.09 -8.83
CA LYS A 584 -28.42 -9.11 -9.87
C LYS A 584 -27.75 -10.40 -9.39
N LEU A 585 -26.58 -10.30 -8.77
CA LEU A 585 -25.78 -11.44 -8.30
C LEU A 585 -26.50 -12.22 -7.18
N LEU A 586 -27.18 -11.52 -6.27
CA LEU A 586 -27.94 -12.14 -5.19
C LEU A 586 -29.19 -12.85 -5.71
N LEU A 587 -29.87 -12.30 -6.72
CA LEU A 587 -30.98 -12.97 -7.43
C LEU A 587 -30.50 -14.19 -8.23
N SER A 588 -29.35 -14.13 -8.90
CA SER A 588 -28.76 -15.30 -9.58
C SER A 588 -28.15 -16.32 -8.60
N GLY A 589 -28.04 -15.98 -7.31
CA GLY A 589 -27.58 -16.85 -6.22
C GLY A 589 -26.10 -17.23 -6.28
N GLY A 590 -25.28 -16.56 -7.11
CA GLY A 590 -23.92 -17.02 -7.35
C GLY A 590 -23.16 -16.29 -8.45
N HIS A 591 -21.83 -16.38 -8.37
CA HIS A 591 -20.91 -15.81 -9.34
C HIS A 591 -20.81 -16.66 -10.60
N PHE A 592 -20.83 -16.02 -11.77
CA PHE A 592 -20.50 -16.69 -13.03
C PHE A 592 -18.99 -16.97 -13.12
N ASP A 593 -18.63 -18.14 -13.66
CA ASP A 593 -17.26 -18.48 -14.07
C ASP A 593 -17.21 -18.59 -15.60
N HIS A 594 -16.41 -17.72 -16.21
CA HIS A 594 -16.21 -17.68 -17.67
C HIS A 594 -15.45 -18.88 -18.23
N LYS A 595 -14.73 -19.66 -17.40
CA LYS A 595 -13.99 -20.85 -17.82
C LYS A 595 -14.88 -22.07 -17.96
N THR A 596 -15.79 -22.27 -17.01
CA THR A 596 -16.76 -23.38 -17.00
C THR A 596 -18.06 -23.04 -17.69
N GLN A 597 -18.33 -21.74 -17.92
CA GLN A 597 -19.61 -21.18 -18.38
C GLN A 597 -20.78 -21.52 -17.45
N THR A 598 -20.51 -21.73 -16.16
CA THR A 598 -21.52 -22.08 -15.14
C THR A 598 -21.58 -21.04 -14.02
N LEU A 599 -22.73 -21.00 -13.32
CA LEU A 599 -22.90 -20.27 -12.08
C LEU A 599 -22.40 -21.11 -10.91
N SER A 600 -21.51 -20.56 -10.10
CA SER A 600 -21.13 -21.11 -8.80
C SER A 600 -22.14 -20.62 -7.76
N ILE A 601 -23.09 -21.49 -7.39
CA ILE A 601 -24.15 -21.22 -6.40
C ILE A 601 -23.70 -21.85 -5.07
N PRO A 602 -23.26 -21.06 -4.07
CA PRO A 602 -22.80 -21.61 -2.78
C PRO A 602 -23.97 -21.89 -1.83
N ASP A 603 -25.06 -21.14 -1.97
CA ASP A 603 -26.28 -21.25 -1.17
C ASP A 603 -27.49 -21.30 -2.12
N THR A 604 -28.14 -22.47 -2.18
CA THR A 604 -29.31 -22.71 -3.04
C THR A 604 -30.60 -22.10 -2.50
N SER A 605 -30.63 -21.71 -1.22
CA SER A 605 -31.81 -21.13 -0.56
C SER A 605 -31.90 -19.60 -0.73
N LEU A 606 -30.75 -18.94 -0.91
CA LEU A 606 -30.64 -17.49 -1.03
C LEU A 606 -31.48 -16.94 -2.20
N SER A 607 -31.27 -17.44 -3.43
CA SER A 607 -31.90 -16.87 -4.63
C SER A 607 -33.44 -16.91 -4.57
N PRO A 608 -34.11 -18.02 -4.22
CA PRO A 608 -35.57 -18.05 -4.06
C PRO A 608 -36.09 -17.13 -2.95
N ALA A 609 -35.41 -17.08 -1.79
CA ALA A 609 -35.82 -16.24 -0.67
C ALA A 609 -35.65 -14.74 -0.98
N PHE A 610 -34.51 -14.37 -1.56
CA PHE A 610 -34.21 -13.00 -1.97
C PHE A 610 -35.13 -12.52 -3.10
N SER A 611 -35.44 -13.40 -4.07
CA SER A 611 -36.40 -13.09 -5.14
C SER A 611 -37.77 -12.74 -4.58
N ARG A 612 -38.27 -13.49 -3.59
CA ARG A 612 -39.56 -13.18 -2.97
C ARG A 612 -39.52 -11.84 -2.22
N ALA A 613 -38.50 -11.62 -1.39
CA ALA A 613 -38.38 -10.39 -0.62
C ALA A 613 -38.27 -9.14 -1.51
N VAL A 614 -37.48 -9.21 -2.59
CA VAL A 614 -37.38 -8.12 -3.58
C VAL A 614 -38.71 -7.89 -4.30
N TRP A 615 -39.44 -8.94 -4.66
CA TRP A 615 -40.76 -8.80 -5.27
C TRP A 615 -41.78 -8.15 -4.32
N ASP A 616 -41.82 -8.58 -3.05
CA ASP A 616 -42.70 -8.01 -2.02
C ASP A 616 -42.37 -6.53 -1.74
N ALA A 617 -41.09 -6.14 -1.74
CA ALA A 617 -40.69 -4.74 -1.60
C ALA A 617 -41.14 -3.89 -2.79
N LEU A 618 -40.87 -4.34 -4.03
CA LEU A 618 -41.19 -3.61 -5.25
C LEU A 618 -42.70 -3.50 -5.53
N THR A 619 -43.51 -4.44 -5.01
CA THR A 619 -44.98 -4.44 -5.11
C THR A 619 -45.68 -3.86 -3.89
N SER A 620 -44.93 -3.42 -2.88
CA SER A 620 -45.47 -2.86 -1.64
C SER A 620 -46.30 -1.59 -1.88
N ILE A 621 -47.22 -1.30 -0.94
CA ILE A 621 -48.07 -0.10 -1.00
C ILE A 621 -47.21 1.17 -0.97
N GLU A 622 -46.16 1.18 -0.16
CA GLU A 622 -45.21 2.30 0.00
C GLU A 622 -44.44 2.59 -1.30
N ALA A 623 -44.11 1.55 -2.08
CA ALA A 623 -43.49 1.70 -3.39
C ALA A 623 -44.45 2.23 -4.47
N GLY A 624 -45.76 2.30 -4.20
CA GLY A 624 -46.80 2.60 -5.19
C GLY A 624 -47.39 1.36 -5.87
N GLY A 625 -47.26 0.19 -5.26
CA GLY A 625 -47.91 -1.05 -5.70
C GLY A 625 -47.39 -1.60 -7.02
N ALA A 626 -48.25 -2.32 -7.74
CA ALA A 626 -47.92 -2.99 -9.01
C ALA A 626 -47.39 -2.03 -10.10
N GLU A 627 -47.76 -0.75 -10.08
CA GLU A 627 -47.26 0.25 -11.04
C GLU A 627 -45.76 0.52 -10.88
N ASN A 628 -45.21 0.36 -9.67
CA ASN A 628 -43.78 0.56 -9.42
C ASN A 628 -42.92 -0.45 -10.20
N VAL A 629 -43.36 -1.71 -10.25
CA VAL A 629 -42.71 -2.75 -11.06
C VAL A 629 -42.69 -2.36 -12.54
N GLU A 630 -43.75 -1.73 -13.03
CA GLU A 630 -43.82 -1.21 -14.41
C GLU A 630 -42.84 -0.05 -14.64
N ARG A 631 -42.61 0.82 -13.65
CA ARG A 631 -41.59 1.89 -13.68
C ARG A 631 -40.18 1.28 -13.70
N VAL A 632 -39.89 0.32 -12.83
CA VAL A 632 -38.60 -0.38 -12.75
C VAL A 632 -38.27 -1.13 -14.05
N CYS A 633 -39.26 -1.77 -14.70
CA CYS A 633 -39.06 -2.42 -16.00
C CYS A 633 -38.70 -1.44 -17.13
N LYS A 634 -39.14 -0.18 -17.05
CA LYS A 634 -38.72 0.91 -17.95
C LYS A 634 -37.37 1.52 -17.52
N GLY A 635 -36.95 1.28 -16.29
CA GLY A 635 -35.80 1.85 -15.59
C GLY A 635 -34.42 1.33 -16.00
N ASN A 636 -33.42 1.64 -15.17
CA ASN A 636 -32.00 1.37 -15.41
C ASN A 636 -31.54 -0.07 -15.09
N ALA A 637 -32.39 -0.90 -14.47
CA ALA A 637 -32.04 -2.25 -13.99
C ALA A 637 -32.73 -3.44 -14.72
N PRO A 638 -32.82 -3.49 -16.06
CA PRO A 638 -33.56 -4.55 -16.75
C PRO A 638 -33.00 -5.96 -16.50
N PHE A 639 -31.68 -6.09 -16.30
CA PHE A 639 -31.06 -7.38 -15.95
C PHE A 639 -31.42 -7.88 -14.55
N VAL A 640 -31.73 -6.99 -13.59
CA VAL A 640 -32.21 -7.38 -12.27
C VAL A 640 -33.62 -7.95 -12.40
N MET A 641 -34.48 -7.30 -13.19
CA MET A 641 -35.83 -7.79 -13.47
C MET A 641 -35.84 -9.14 -14.21
N VAL A 642 -34.88 -9.39 -15.11
CA VAL A 642 -34.71 -10.71 -15.75
C VAL A 642 -34.45 -11.80 -14.71
N GLU A 643 -33.45 -11.63 -13.85
CA GLU A 643 -33.12 -12.63 -12.82
C GLU A 643 -34.26 -12.78 -11.79
N LEU A 644 -34.96 -11.68 -11.45
CA LEU A 644 -36.12 -11.69 -10.55
C LEU A 644 -37.28 -12.51 -11.11
N ILE A 645 -37.64 -12.31 -12.40
CA ILE A 645 -38.68 -13.10 -13.08
C ILE A 645 -38.29 -14.58 -13.08
N GLU A 646 -37.03 -14.91 -13.36
CA GLU A 646 -36.57 -16.30 -13.32
C GLU A 646 -36.56 -16.90 -11.92
N GLY A 647 -36.14 -16.16 -10.89
CA GLY A 647 -36.16 -16.58 -9.50
C GLY A 647 -37.58 -16.86 -9.00
N MET A 648 -38.53 -15.96 -9.29
CA MET A 648 -39.95 -16.14 -8.99
C MET A 648 -40.56 -17.33 -9.74
N LYS A 649 -40.23 -17.51 -11.03
CA LYS A 649 -40.62 -18.71 -11.80
C LYS A 649 -40.08 -20.00 -11.16
N LYS A 650 -38.81 -20.04 -10.77
CA LYS A 650 -38.16 -21.20 -10.10
C LYS A 650 -38.78 -21.52 -8.73
N ARG A 651 -39.33 -20.52 -8.03
CA ARG A 651 -40.06 -20.68 -6.75
C ARG A 651 -41.50 -21.17 -6.93
N GLY A 652 -42.10 -20.99 -8.11
CA GLY A 652 -43.49 -21.32 -8.41
C GLY A 652 -44.45 -20.13 -8.43
N ASP A 653 -43.97 -18.91 -8.17
CA ASP A 653 -44.79 -17.68 -8.08
C ASP A 653 -44.98 -16.98 -9.45
N GLY A 654 -44.72 -17.69 -10.56
CA GLY A 654 -44.75 -17.12 -11.91
C GLY A 654 -46.09 -16.49 -12.31
N ASP A 655 -47.21 -17.04 -11.80
CA ASP A 655 -48.56 -16.51 -12.04
C ASP A 655 -48.80 -15.14 -11.38
N GLU A 656 -48.13 -14.84 -10.26
CA GLU A 656 -48.20 -13.52 -9.61
C GLU A 656 -47.49 -12.48 -10.47
N VAL A 657 -46.29 -12.82 -10.95
CA VAL A 657 -45.50 -12.00 -11.87
C VAL A 657 -46.26 -11.74 -13.18
N LYS A 658 -46.94 -12.77 -13.70
CA LYS A 658 -47.77 -12.68 -14.91
C LYS A 658 -48.96 -11.73 -14.75
N LYS A 659 -49.61 -11.70 -13.58
CA LYS A 659 -50.72 -10.75 -13.31
C LYS A 659 -50.29 -9.28 -13.36
N VAL A 660 -49.04 -8.99 -12.97
CA VAL A 660 -48.47 -7.63 -12.98
C VAL A 660 -47.92 -7.29 -14.37
N LEU A 661 -47.00 -8.09 -14.90
CA LEU A 661 -46.23 -7.78 -16.11
C LEU A 661 -46.88 -8.25 -17.42
N GLY A 662 -47.86 -9.15 -17.36
CA GLY A 662 -48.61 -9.64 -18.53
C GLY A 662 -49.69 -8.68 -19.05
N LYS A 663 -49.83 -7.48 -18.48
CA LYS A 663 -50.76 -6.45 -18.99
C LYS A 663 -50.32 -5.97 -20.37
N LYS A 664 -51.29 -5.68 -21.25
CA LYS A 664 -51.03 -5.15 -22.60
C LYS A 664 -50.24 -3.84 -22.54
N GLY A 665 -49.25 -3.70 -23.42
CA GLY A 665 -48.43 -2.49 -23.57
C GLY A 665 -47.12 -2.47 -22.77
N ILE A 666 -46.97 -3.24 -21.69
CA ILE A 666 -45.71 -3.27 -20.90
C ILE A 666 -44.56 -3.79 -21.76
N LYS A 667 -44.72 -4.98 -22.36
CA LYS A 667 -43.70 -5.59 -23.24
C LYS A 667 -43.26 -4.63 -24.35
N GLU A 668 -44.22 -4.05 -25.07
CA GLU A 668 -43.96 -3.12 -26.18
C GLU A 668 -43.22 -1.86 -25.74
N THR A 669 -43.46 -1.38 -24.51
CA THR A 669 -42.77 -0.21 -23.95
C THR A 669 -41.33 -0.55 -23.55
N VAL A 670 -41.11 -1.73 -22.96
CA VAL A 670 -39.77 -2.23 -22.63
C VAL A 670 -38.97 -2.52 -23.90
N GLU A 671 -39.58 -3.12 -24.92
CA GLU A 671 -38.94 -3.45 -26.21
C GLU A 671 -38.52 -2.19 -27.00
N LYS A 672 -39.25 -1.08 -26.85
CA LYS A 672 -38.88 0.24 -27.42
C LYS A 672 -37.78 0.96 -26.62
N SER A 673 -37.36 0.45 -25.46
CA SER A 673 -36.31 1.07 -24.65
C SER A 673 -34.92 0.84 -25.25
N VAL A 674 -34.11 1.90 -25.30
CA VAL A 674 -32.72 1.88 -25.80
C VAL A 674 -31.75 1.31 -24.73
N ARG A 675 -32.24 0.98 -23.53
CA ARG A 675 -31.41 0.50 -22.41
C ARG A 675 -30.93 -0.94 -22.64
N LYS A 676 -29.66 -1.20 -22.29
CA LYS A 676 -29.03 -2.53 -22.46
C LYS A 676 -29.73 -3.56 -21.58
N GLY A 677 -30.21 -4.65 -22.19
CA GLY A 677 -30.93 -5.73 -21.50
C GLY A 677 -32.45 -5.65 -21.63
N SER A 678 -33.02 -4.54 -22.10
CA SER A 678 -34.47 -4.40 -22.25
C SER A 678 -35.09 -5.39 -23.26
N ALA A 679 -34.37 -5.76 -24.33
CA ALA A 679 -34.82 -6.81 -25.26
C ALA A 679 -34.96 -8.19 -24.56
N LEU A 680 -34.00 -8.58 -23.73
CA LEU A 680 -34.04 -9.82 -22.96
C LEU A 680 -35.16 -9.78 -21.89
N LEU A 681 -35.40 -8.61 -21.28
CA LEU A 681 -36.53 -8.43 -20.38
C LEU A 681 -37.88 -8.56 -21.11
N ALA A 682 -38.02 -8.00 -22.31
CA ALA A 682 -39.22 -8.12 -23.13
C ALA A 682 -39.46 -9.57 -23.61
N GLU A 683 -38.42 -10.34 -23.88
CA GLU A 683 -38.47 -11.79 -24.12
C GLU A 683 -39.00 -12.52 -22.88
N LYS A 684 -38.39 -12.29 -21.70
CA LYS A 684 -38.78 -12.94 -20.43
C LYS A 684 -40.20 -12.58 -19.97
N ILE A 685 -40.67 -11.36 -20.26
CA ILE A 685 -42.07 -10.94 -20.06
C ILE A 685 -43.00 -11.65 -21.06
N GLY A 686 -42.54 -11.92 -22.29
CA GLY A 686 -43.28 -12.72 -23.27
C GLY A 686 -43.35 -14.22 -22.95
N GLU A 687 -42.41 -14.74 -22.16
CA GLU A 687 -42.42 -16.11 -21.62
C GLU A 687 -43.31 -16.29 -20.36
N LEU A 688 -44.02 -15.26 -19.89
CA LEU A 688 -44.92 -15.35 -18.72
C LEU A 688 -46.30 -15.87 -19.14
#